data_AF-B4JS35-F1
#
_entry.id   AF-B4JS35-F1
#
_cell.length_a   1.000
_cell.length_b   1.000
_cell.length_c   1.000
_cell.angle_alpha   90.00
_cell.angle_beta   90.00
_cell.angle_gamma   90.00
#
_symmetry.space_group_name_H-M   'P 1'
#
loop_
_entity.id
_entity.type
_entity.pdbx_description
1 polymer ?
#
loop_
_entity_poly.entity_id
_entity_poly.type
_entity_poly.pdbx_seq_one_letter_code
_entity_poly.pdbx_strand_id
1 'polypeptide(L)'
;MGSMPQLSIVKGQQQDYVPRALHRIFEEQQLRNADKVALIYQGQGLAPSQSSYRQMNERANRAARLLVEETHGRFLQPNSDGDFIVAVCMQPSEALVTTLLAIWKAGGAYLPIDPSFPANRVHHILLEARPILVLRDDDIDAQKFQGTPTLSLTELYAKSLQLSGANLLSEEMLRGGNDHIAIVLYTSGSTGVPKGVRLPHENILNRLQWQWSTFPYTSSERVGVFKTALTFVDSIAELWGPLMCGLAILVVPKAVTKDPQRLVALLEKYKIRRLVLVPTLLRSLLMYLKMEGGGAAQKLLYNLQIWVCSGEPLAVPLASSFFDYFDEGVHHLYNFYGSTEVMGDVTYFACESKKQLSMYDNVPIGIPVSNTVIYLLDADYRPVKNGEIGEVFASGLNLAAGYVNGRDPERFLDNPLAVEKKYARLYRTGDYGSLKNGNIMYEGRTDSQVKIRGHRVDLSEVEKNVAELPLVEKAIVLCYRAGHVDQAILAFVKLRDDAPMVTELQMEGRLKDKLADYMTPQVIILEQVPLLVNGKVDRQALLKTYETANNNEGDSSIVLDFDYTQVPEELKLTARDLFETVGGVIGRSTRASLAPHSNFYELGGNSLNSIFTVTLLREKGYNIGISEFIAAKNLGEIIERMAANHDSVQLEEEILNACPHLKMEAEPLRLEHRQDVIDIIVSSFYNKADLEQWLKPGVLRSDYSDILNDIWDVLVERELSFVVYDRNTERIIGTALNFDALNEPEVDIKSKLLIVFEFLEFCEGPIRDNYLPKGLNQILHSFMMGTAEKLNPRENIACMHYMEHEVLRVAREKKFAGIFTTNTSPLTQQLADVYHYKTLLNYQVNEYVGSDGSRPFRDAPDEQRAIVHWKEVGCK
;
A
#
# COMPACT_ATOMS: atom_id res chain seq x y z
N MET A 1 2.34 -47.02 36.44
CA MET A 1 2.08 -47.13 34.99
C MET A 1 2.88 -46.02 34.32
N GLY A 2 3.99 -46.35 33.65
CA GLY A 2 4.80 -45.34 32.96
C GLY A 2 3.98 -44.76 31.81
N SER A 3 3.89 -43.42 31.73
CA SER A 3 3.33 -42.75 30.57
C SER A 3 4.13 -43.18 29.34
N MET A 4 3.48 -43.76 28.34
CA MET A 4 4.12 -43.96 27.04
C MET A 4 4.64 -42.59 26.58
N PRO A 5 5.87 -42.49 26.07
CA PRO A 5 6.38 -41.23 25.55
C PRO A 5 5.43 -40.77 24.43
N GLN A 6 4.85 -39.59 24.60
CA GLN A 6 4.00 -38.98 23.58
C GLN A 6 4.89 -38.70 22.36
N LEU A 7 4.67 -39.44 21.29
CA LEU A 7 5.38 -39.28 20.03
C LEU A 7 5.02 -37.94 19.40
N SER A 8 5.97 -37.30 18.72
CA SER A 8 5.79 -35.99 18.08
C SER A 8 5.04 -36.09 16.74
N ILE A 9 3.80 -36.59 16.80
CA ILE A 9 2.82 -36.61 15.70
C ILE A 9 1.64 -35.75 16.11
N VAL A 10 1.43 -34.63 15.42
CA VAL A 10 0.33 -33.70 15.70
C VAL A 10 -0.70 -33.81 14.60
N LYS A 11 -1.95 -34.11 14.99
CA LYS A 11 -3.07 -34.25 14.05
C LYS A 11 -3.97 -33.04 14.15
N GLY A 12 -4.29 -32.45 13.00
CA GLY A 12 -5.36 -31.47 12.88
C GLY A 12 -6.73 -32.12 13.04
N GLN A 13 -7.75 -31.28 13.24
CA GLN A 13 -9.13 -31.75 13.34
C GLN A 13 -9.57 -32.44 12.04
N GLN A 14 -10.41 -33.47 12.17
CA GLN A 14 -11.05 -34.08 11.00
C GLN A 14 -12.27 -33.27 10.63
N GLN A 15 -12.39 -32.93 9.35
CA GLN A 15 -13.53 -32.21 8.82
C GLN A 15 -14.06 -32.93 7.59
N ASP A 16 -15.38 -33.05 7.50
CA ASP A 16 -16.03 -33.67 6.35
C ASP A 16 -15.62 -32.98 5.07
N TYR A 17 -15.26 -33.81 4.08
CA TYR A 17 -14.66 -33.36 2.85
C TYR A 17 -15.29 -34.07 1.65
N VAL A 18 -15.81 -33.28 0.71
CA VAL A 18 -16.31 -33.78 -0.57
C VAL A 18 -15.53 -33.06 -1.67
N PRO A 19 -14.70 -33.77 -2.46
CA PRO A 19 -13.93 -33.17 -3.53
C PRO A 19 -14.83 -32.45 -4.54
N ARG A 20 -14.52 -31.20 -4.86
CA ARG A 20 -15.26 -30.40 -5.84
C ARG A 20 -14.34 -29.42 -6.56
N ALA A 21 -14.62 -29.20 -7.84
CA ALA A 21 -13.98 -28.12 -8.58
C ALA A 21 -14.49 -26.76 -8.09
N LEU A 22 -13.56 -25.84 -7.85
CA LEU A 22 -13.83 -24.55 -7.21
C LEU A 22 -14.76 -23.63 -8.01
N HIS A 23 -14.70 -23.69 -9.35
CA HIS A 23 -15.60 -22.93 -10.21
C HIS A 23 -17.07 -23.32 -10.03
N ARG A 24 -17.37 -24.58 -9.64
CA ARG A 24 -18.75 -25.01 -9.36
C ARG A 24 -19.28 -24.44 -8.05
N ILE A 25 -18.41 -24.24 -7.06
CA ILE A 25 -18.78 -23.55 -5.81
C ILE A 25 -19.07 -22.07 -6.10
N PHE A 26 -18.27 -21.44 -6.97
CA PHE A 26 -18.54 -20.08 -7.41
C PHE A 26 -19.89 -19.97 -8.15
N GLU A 27 -20.22 -20.91 -9.03
CA GLU A 27 -21.52 -20.95 -9.73
C GLU A 27 -22.71 -21.03 -8.75
N GLU A 28 -22.60 -21.82 -7.69
CA GLU A 28 -23.62 -21.87 -6.63
C GLU A 28 -23.77 -20.54 -5.90
N GLN A 29 -22.65 -19.86 -5.61
CA GLN A 29 -22.70 -18.52 -5.02
C GLN A 29 -23.30 -17.50 -5.98
N GLN A 30 -23.00 -17.59 -7.28
CA GLN A 30 -23.59 -16.74 -8.29
C GLN A 30 -25.11 -16.93 -8.37
N LEU A 31 -25.63 -18.15 -8.28
CA LEU A 31 -27.08 -18.38 -8.25
C LEU A 31 -27.74 -17.75 -7.02
N ARG A 32 -27.07 -17.77 -5.86
CA ARG A 32 -27.60 -17.21 -4.60
C ARG A 32 -27.43 -15.69 -4.49
N ASN A 33 -26.41 -15.13 -5.14
CA ASN A 33 -25.95 -13.75 -4.95
C ASN A 33 -25.80 -13.00 -6.28
N ALA A 34 -26.57 -13.35 -7.31
CA ALA A 34 -26.36 -12.91 -8.70
C ALA A 34 -26.11 -11.40 -8.85
N ASP A 35 -26.90 -10.58 -8.16
CA ASP A 35 -26.87 -9.12 -8.29
C ASP A 35 -26.00 -8.45 -7.21
N LYS A 36 -25.42 -9.22 -6.28
CA LYS A 36 -24.44 -8.69 -5.33
C LYS A 36 -23.11 -8.43 -6.03
N VAL A 37 -22.40 -7.42 -5.53
CA VAL A 37 -21.03 -7.10 -5.95
C VAL A 37 -20.10 -8.30 -5.64
N ALA A 38 -19.35 -8.74 -6.64
CA ALA A 38 -18.30 -9.75 -6.50
C ALA A 38 -16.91 -9.11 -6.51
N LEU A 39 -16.70 -8.14 -7.41
CA LEU A 39 -15.41 -7.48 -7.59
C LEU A 39 -15.55 -5.98 -7.39
N ILE A 40 -14.60 -5.41 -6.68
CA ILE A 40 -14.39 -3.97 -6.55
C ILE A 40 -12.94 -3.71 -6.96
N TYR A 41 -12.73 -2.81 -7.91
CA TYR A 41 -11.39 -2.39 -8.31
C TYR A 41 -11.26 -0.87 -8.20
N GLN A 42 -10.16 -0.43 -7.58
CA GLN A 42 -9.84 0.99 -7.46
C GLN A 42 -8.49 1.24 -8.11
N GLY A 43 -8.51 1.57 -9.40
CA GLY A 43 -7.33 1.99 -10.16
C GLY A 43 -6.82 3.36 -9.71
N GLN A 44 -5.54 3.66 -9.96
CA GLN A 44 -5.01 4.99 -9.67
C GLN A 44 -5.66 6.04 -10.57
N GLY A 45 -6.23 7.10 -9.97
CA GLY A 45 -6.85 8.20 -10.70
C GLY A 45 -8.15 7.86 -11.47
N LEU A 46 -8.66 6.64 -11.33
CA LEU A 46 -9.88 6.19 -11.98
C LEU A 46 -11.03 6.05 -10.96
N ALA A 47 -12.26 6.25 -11.44
CA ALA A 47 -13.44 5.92 -10.65
C ALA A 47 -13.42 4.42 -10.29
N PRO A 48 -13.85 4.04 -9.08
CA PRO A 48 -13.92 2.63 -8.71
C PRO A 48 -14.88 1.88 -9.65
N SER A 49 -14.43 0.76 -10.18
CA SER A 49 -15.27 -0.16 -10.95
C SER A 49 -15.78 -1.28 -10.04
N GLN A 50 -16.97 -1.78 -10.37
CA GLN A 50 -17.55 -2.92 -9.68
C GLN A 50 -18.21 -3.86 -10.68
N SER A 51 -18.12 -5.16 -10.42
CA SER A 51 -18.83 -6.19 -11.18
C SER A 51 -19.59 -7.12 -10.24
N SER A 52 -20.85 -7.44 -10.59
CA SER A 52 -21.66 -8.40 -9.85
C SER A 52 -21.23 -9.85 -10.08
N TYR A 53 -21.68 -10.77 -9.23
CA TYR A 53 -21.47 -12.22 -9.43
C TYR A 53 -21.97 -12.69 -10.81
N ARG A 54 -23.14 -12.21 -11.24
CA ARG A 54 -23.72 -12.51 -12.55
C ARG A 54 -22.80 -12.04 -13.68
N GLN A 55 -22.39 -10.77 -13.65
CA GLN A 55 -21.55 -10.17 -14.69
C GLN A 55 -20.19 -10.86 -14.78
N MET A 56 -19.55 -11.12 -13.62
CA MET A 56 -18.29 -11.84 -13.54
C MET A 56 -18.43 -13.27 -14.13
N ASN A 57 -19.50 -13.99 -13.75
CA ASN A 57 -19.75 -15.34 -14.23
C ASN A 57 -19.98 -15.39 -15.75
N GLU A 58 -20.83 -14.52 -16.29
CA GLU A 58 -21.12 -14.48 -17.72
C GLU A 58 -19.88 -14.13 -18.55
N ARG A 59 -19.06 -13.17 -18.09
CA ARG A 59 -17.79 -12.83 -18.74
C ARG A 59 -16.80 -14.00 -18.68
N ALA A 60 -16.68 -14.66 -17.53
CA ALA A 60 -15.82 -15.82 -17.38
C ALA A 60 -16.28 -17.00 -18.25
N ASN A 61 -17.59 -17.22 -18.38
CA ASN A 61 -18.15 -18.26 -19.26
C ASN A 61 -17.86 -17.99 -20.74
N ARG A 62 -18.00 -16.74 -21.20
CA ARG A 62 -17.64 -16.33 -22.56
C ARG A 62 -16.16 -16.56 -22.84
N ALA A 63 -15.30 -16.10 -21.94
CA ALA A 63 -13.85 -16.31 -22.05
C ALA A 63 -13.48 -17.80 -22.00
N ALA A 64 -14.12 -18.61 -21.15
CA ALA A 64 -13.89 -20.04 -21.06
C ALA A 64 -14.20 -20.77 -22.38
N ARG A 65 -15.32 -20.44 -23.03
CA ARG A 65 -15.66 -21.01 -24.36
C ARG A 65 -14.61 -20.64 -25.40
N LEU A 66 -14.17 -19.38 -25.42
CA LEU A 66 -13.12 -18.96 -26.33
C LEU A 66 -11.81 -19.72 -26.08
N LEU A 67 -11.44 -19.96 -24.81
CA LEU A 67 -10.26 -20.76 -24.48
C LEU A 67 -10.38 -22.19 -25.00
N VAL A 68 -11.56 -22.82 -24.87
CA VAL A 68 -11.83 -24.15 -25.43
C VAL A 68 -11.72 -24.12 -26.96
N GLU A 69 -12.35 -23.16 -27.63
CA GLU A 69 -12.31 -23.00 -29.09
C GLU A 69 -10.89 -22.77 -29.61
N GLU A 70 -10.12 -21.89 -28.97
CA GLU A 70 -8.71 -21.62 -29.34
C GLU A 70 -7.83 -22.86 -29.11
N THR A 71 -8.08 -23.61 -28.03
CA THR A 71 -7.34 -24.85 -27.73
C THR A 71 -7.61 -25.93 -28.79
N HIS A 72 -8.87 -26.21 -29.08
CA HIS A 72 -9.26 -27.21 -30.07
C HIS A 72 -8.90 -26.78 -31.50
N GLY A 73 -9.16 -25.52 -31.86
CA GLY A 73 -8.91 -24.99 -33.21
C GLY A 73 -7.42 -24.95 -33.57
N ARG A 74 -6.54 -24.87 -32.57
CA ARG A 74 -5.08 -24.91 -32.75
C ARG A 74 -4.47 -26.29 -32.45
N PHE A 75 -5.28 -27.30 -32.16
CA PHE A 75 -4.85 -28.65 -31.78
C PHE A 75 -3.86 -28.69 -30.61
N LEU A 76 -3.99 -27.74 -29.66
CA LEU A 76 -3.11 -27.63 -28.51
C LEU A 76 -3.31 -28.82 -27.57
N GLN A 77 -2.21 -29.40 -27.10
CA GLN A 77 -2.19 -30.59 -26.26
C GLN A 77 -1.87 -30.22 -24.80
N PRO A 78 -2.31 -31.02 -23.82
CA PRO A 78 -1.88 -30.84 -22.44
C PRO A 78 -0.36 -31.02 -22.31
N ASN A 79 0.21 -30.55 -21.21
CA ASN A 79 1.64 -30.72 -20.94
C ASN A 79 2.01 -32.20 -20.67
N SER A 80 3.29 -32.47 -20.39
CA SER A 80 3.79 -33.82 -20.10
C SER A 80 3.18 -34.49 -18.87
N ASP A 81 2.61 -33.70 -17.96
CA ASP A 81 1.90 -34.19 -16.78
C ASP A 81 0.40 -34.47 -17.05
N GLY A 82 -0.07 -34.20 -18.26
CA GLY A 82 -1.46 -34.29 -18.66
C GLY A 82 -2.31 -33.08 -18.32
N ASP A 83 -1.74 -31.93 -17.93
CA ASP A 83 -2.52 -30.75 -17.55
C ASP A 83 -2.63 -29.72 -18.68
N PHE A 84 -3.82 -29.17 -18.91
CA PHE A 84 -4.01 -27.97 -19.73
C PHE A 84 -3.67 -26.72 -18.90
N ILE A 85 -2.45 -26.22 -19.05
CA ILE A 85 -1.96 -25.05 -18.31
C ILE A 85 -2.10 -23.79 -19.18
N VAL A 86 -2.78 -22.77 -18.65
CA VAL A 86 -2.83 -21.43 -19.25
C VAL A 86 -2.02 -20.47 -18.40
N ALA A 87 -0.96 -19.88 -18.97
CA ALA A 87 -0.17 -18.88 -18.27
C ALA A 87 -0.91 -17.54 -18.25
N VAL A 88 -0.80 -16.80 -17.14
CA VAL A 88 -1.45 -15.50 -16.96
C VAL A 88 -0.39 -14.49 -16.52
N CYS A 89 -0.12 -13.52 -17.39
CA CYS A 89 0.83 -12.44 -17.17
C CYS A 89 0.08 -11.11 -17.20
N MET A 90 -0.61 -10.79 -16.11
CA MET A 90 -1.50 -9.63 -16.02
C MET A 90 -1.36 -8.93 -14.65
N GLN A 91 -1.64 -7.64 -14.60
CA GLN A 91 -1.71 -6.84 -13.39
C GLN A 91 -3.03 -7.09 -12.62
N PRO A 92 -3.05 -6.86 -11.30
CA PRO A 92 -4.28 -6.94 -10.50
C PRO A 92 -5.39 -6.06 -11.08
N SER A 93 -6.50 -6.68 -11.50
CA SER A 93 -7.67 -6.03 -12.10
C SER A 93 -8.90 -6.94 -12.03
N GLU A 94 -10.10 -6.42 -12.33
CA GLU A 94 -11.29 -7.27 -12.48
C GLU A 94 -11.13 -8.30 -13.62
N ALA A 95 -10.45 -7.89 -14.68
CA ALA A 95 -10.16 -8.72 -15.83
C ALA A 95 -9.28 -9.92 -15.46
N LEU A 96 -8.26 -9.72 -14.62
CA LEU A 96 -7.44 -10.80 -14.08
C LEU A 96 -8.32 -11.84 -13.37
N VAL A 97 -9.11 -11.43 -12.37
CA VAL A 97 -9.91 -12.37 -11.58
C VAL A 97 -10.92 -13.13 -12.46
N THR A 98 -11.56 -12.43 -13.40
CA THR A 98 -12.49 -13.03 -14.37
C THR A 98 -11.77 -14.05 -15.26
N THR A 99 -10.54 -13.77 -15.68
CA THR A 99 -9.71 -14.64 -16.51
C THR A 99 -9.31 -15.91 -15.75
N LEU A 100 -8.93 -15.80 -14.47
CA LEU A 100 -8.61 -16.98 -13.64
C LEU A 100 -9.82 -17.90 -13.50
N LEU A 101 -11.01 -17.33 -13.29
CA LEU A 101 -12.27 -18.10 -13.27
C LEU A 101 -12.57 -18.74 -14.62
N ALA A 102 -12.31 -18.04 -15.73
CA ALA A 102 -12.52 -18.56 -17.08
C ALA A 102 -11.64 -19.77 -17.37
N ILE A 103 -10.37 -19.75 -16.94
CA ILE A 103 -9.44 -20.88 -17.09
C ILE A 103 -9.98 -22.11 -16.35
N TRP A 104 -10.42 -21.96 -15.09
CA TRP A 104 -11.03 -23.06 -14.35
C TRP A 104 -12.32 -23.57 -15.00
N LYS A 105 -13.16 -22.67 -15.54
CA LYS A 105 -14.39 -23.03 -16.25
C LYS A 105 -14.13 -23.67 -17.61
N ALA A 106 -12.97 -23.45 -18.22
CA ALA A 106 -12.53 -24.17 -19.40
C ALA A 106 -11.98 -25.57 -19.05
N GLY A 107 -11.75 -25.89 -17.77
CA GLY A 107 -11.12 -27.13 -17.33
C GLY A 107 -9.59 -27.07 -17.28
N GLY A 108 -9.00 -25.88 -17.34
CA GLY A 108 -7.54 -25.67 -17.27
C GLY A 108 -7.04 -25.24 -15.89
N ALA A 109 -5.73 -25.34 -15.70
CA ALA A 109 -5.00 -24.78 -14.57
C ALA A 109 -4.38 -23.43 -14.96
N TYR A 110 -4.42 -22.43 -14.08
CA TYR A 110 -3.72 -21.17 -14.34
C TYR A 110 -2.29 -21.20 -13.78
N LEU A 111 -1.36 -20.59 -14.53
CA LEU A 111 0.04 -20.39 -14.14
C LEU A 111 0.36 -18.88 -14.09
N PRO A 112 0.40 -18.26 -12.90
CA PRO A 112 0.73 -16.86 -12.77
C PRO A 112 2.19 -16.57 -13.12
N ILE A 113 2.42 -15.55 -13.95
CA ILE A 113 3.75 -15.00 -14.27
C ILE A 113 3.74 -13.52 -13.89
N ASP A 114 4.63 -13.07 -13.00
CA ASP A 114 4.72 -11.65 -12.67
C ASP A 114 5.24 -10.88 -13.90
N PRO A 115 4.53 -9.83 -14.38
CA PRO A 115 4.98 -9.01 -15.50
C PRO A 115 6.39 -8.44 -15.33
N SER A 116 6.86 -8.24 -14.08
CA SER A 116 8.19 -7.72 -13.79
C SER A 116 9.31 -8.76 -13.88
N PHE A 117 9.01 -10.04 -14.10
CA PHE A 117 10.05 -11.06 -14.23
C PHE A 117 10.91 -10.83 -15.50
N PRO A 118 12.25 -11.00 -15.41
CA PRO A 118 13.13 -10.94 -16.57
C PRO A 118 12.76 -11.98 -17.63
N ALA A 119 13.01 -11.67 -18.91
CA ALA A 119 12.64 -12.54 -20.04
C ALA A 119 13.22 -13.96 -19.91
N ASN A 120 14.46 -14.10 -19.43
CA ASN A 120 15.10 -15.40 -19.23
C ASN A 120 14.36 -16.26 -18.18
N ARG A 121 13.91 -15.64 -17.08
CA ARG A 121 13.13 -16.33 -16.04
C ARG A 121 11.78 -16.79 -16.59
N VAL A 122 11.11 -15.92 -17.35
CA VAL A 122 9.85 -16.26 -18.03
C VAL A 122 10.05 -17.42 -18.99
N HIS A 123 11.09 -17.35 -19.83
CA HIS A 123 11.41 -18.41 -20.77
C HIS A 123 11.62 -19.77 -20.09
N HIS A 124 12.37 -19.80 -18.98
CA HIS A 124 12.56 -21.02 -18.21
C HIS A 124 11.23 -21.62 -17.72
N ILE A 125 10.35 -20.78 -17.14
CA ILE A 125 9.02 -21.21 -16.66
C ILE A 125 8.21 -21.79 -17.83
N LEU A 126 8.19 -21.13 -18.99
CA LEU A 126 7.42 -21.59 -20.16
C LEU A 126 7.97 -22.90 -20.74
N LEU A 127 9.29 -23.08 -20.80
CA LEU A 127 9.91 -24.30 -21.30
C LEU A 127 9.57 -25.53 -20.45
N GLU A 128 9.51 -25.36 -19.13
CA GLU A 128 9.24 -26.45 -18.20
C GLU A 128 7.74 -26.73 -18.07
N ALA A 129 6.92 -25.69 -17.85
CA ALA A 129 5.48 -25.84 -17.66
C ALA A 129 4.73 -26.16 -18.95
N ARG A 130 5.25 -25.71 -20.10
CA ARG A 130 4.65 -25.85 -21.44
C ARG A 130 3.16 -25.45 -21.45
N PRO A 131 2.82 -24.19 -21.07
CA PRO A 131 1.45 -23.74 -21.14
C PRO A 131 0.96 -23.71 -22.59
N ILE A 132 -0.31 -24.02 -22.80
CA ILE A 132 -0.94 -24.05 -24.12
C ILE A 132 -1.15 -22.64 -24.69
N LEU A 133 -1.27 -21.64 -23.80
CA LEU A 133 -1.58 -20.26 -24.13
C LEU A 133 -1.07 -19.34 -23.01
N VAL A 134 -0.65 -18.13 -23.37
CA VAL A 134 -0.41 -17.02 -22.43
C VAL A 134 -1.49 -15.95 -22.59
N LEU A 135 -2.23 -15.68 -21.53
CA LEU A 135 -3.11 -14.51 -21.43
C LEU A 135 -2.35 -13.35 -20.80
N ARG A 136 -2.36 -12.19 -21.47
CA ARG A 136 -1.54 -11.04 -21.08
C ARG A 136 -2.30 -9.73 -21.14
N ASP A 137 -1.83 -8.75 -20.38
CA ASP A 137 -2.25 -7.36 -20.59
C ASP A 137 -1.78 -6.85 -21.96
N ASP A 138 -2.49 -5.85 -22.48
CA ASP A 138 -2.27 -5.33 -23.83
C ASP A 138 -0.90 -4.64 -23.99
N ASP A 139 -0.38 -4.04 -22.92
CA ASP A 139 0.91 -3.33 -22.86
C ASP A 139 2.14 -4.24 -22.76
N ILE A 140 1.95 -5.54 -22.51
CA ILE A 140 3.04 -6.52 -22.43
C ILE A 140 3.34 -7.08 -23.83
N ASP A 141 4.59 -6.93 -24.28
CA ASP A 141 5.03 -7.45 -25.58
C ASP A 141 4.95 -8.99 -25.63
N ALA A 142 4.28 -9.51 -26.67
CA ALA A 142 4.17 -10.94 -26.94
C ALA A 142 5.53 -11.63 -27.16
N GLN A 143 6.56 -10.90 -27.63
CA GLN A 143 7.92 -11.43 -27.81
C GLN A 143 8.53 -11.96 -26.51
N LYS A 144 8.09 -11.45 -25.35
CA LYS A 144 8.53 -11.93 -24.02
C LYS A 144 8.27 -13.42 -23.82
N PHE A 145 7.31 -14.01 -24.53
CA PHE A 145 6.87 -15.40 -24.36
C PHE A 145 7.45 -16.37 -25.40
N GLN A 146 8.47 -15.94 -26.17
CA GLN A 146 9.36 -16.80 -26.96
C GLN A 146 8.64 -17.79 -27.88
N GLY A 147 7.58 -17.32 -28.57
CA GLY A 147 6.80 -18.12 -29.52
C GLY A 147 5.67 -18.96 -28.91
N THR A 148 5.49 -18.95 -27.58
CA THR A 148 4.29 -19.52 -26.95
C THR A 148 3.06 -18.74 -27.44
N PRO A 149 1.96 -19.39 -27.87
CA PRO A 149 0.74 -18.70 -28.28
C PRO A 149 0.27 -17.70 -27.22
N THR A 150 -0.11 -16.50 -27.64
CA THR A 150 -0.62 -15.47 -26.73
C THR A 150 -1.99 -14.95 -27.15
N LEU A 151 -2.76 -14.45 -26.20
CA LEU A 151 -3.98 -13.67 -26.43
C LEU A 151 -3.96 -12.45 -25.50
N SER A 152 -4.10 -11.26 -26.07
CA SER A 152 -4.19 -10.04 -25.25
C SER A 152 -5.56 -9.91 -24.60
N LEU A 153 -5.67 -9.05 -23.58
CA LEU A 153 -6.94 -8.81 -22.90
C LEU A 153 -8.00 -8.25 -23.86
N THR A 154 -7.64 -7.29 -24.71
CA THR A 154 -8.54 -6.73 -25.72
C THR A 154 -9.00 -7.80 -26.72
N GLU A 155 -8.11 -8.68 -27.18
CA GLU A 155 -8.46 -9.78 -28.08
C GLU A 155 -9.39 -10.80 -27.41
N LEU A 156 -9.09 -11.20 -26.17
CA LEU A 156 -9.92 -12.12 -25.37
C LEU A 156 -11.33 -11.57 -25.22
N TYR A 157 -11.46 -10.28 -24.89
CA TYR A 157 -12.76 -9.62 -24.74
C TYR A 157 -13.51 -9.56 -26.08
N ALA A 158 -12.87 -9.07 -27.14
CA ALA A 158 -13.50 -8.88 -28.43
C ALA A 158 -14.00 -10.20 -29.05
N LYS A 159 -13.17 -11.25 -29.02
CA LYS A 159 -13.51 -12.56 -29.58
C LYS A 159 -14.56 -13.30 -28.76
N SER A 160 -14.57 -13.12 -27.43
CA SER A 160 -15.52 -13.83 -26.57
C SER A 160 -16.90 -13.16 -26.51
N LEU A 161 -17.04 -11.91 -26.95
CA LEU A 161 -18.26 -11.11 -26.79
C LEU A 161 -19.53 -11.77 -27.36
N GLN A 162 -19.41 -12.48 -28.49
CA GLN A 162 -20.53 -13.14 -29.17
C GLN A 162 -20.83 -14.55 -28.63
N LEU A 163 -19.98 -15.09 -27.75
CA LEU A 163 -20.17 -16.42 -27.19
C LEU A 163 -21.24 -16.39 -26.10
N SER A 164 -21.81 -17.58 -25.81
CA SER A 164 -22.80 -17.72 -24.74
C SER A 164 -22.20 -17.38 -23.37
N GLY A 165 -22.97 -16.65 -22.55
CA GLY A 165 -22.65 -16.37 -21.14
C GLY A 165 -23.13 -17.45 -20.16
N ALA A 166 -23.74 -18.53 -20.62
CA ALA A 166 -24.23 -19.61 -19.75
C ALA A 166 -23.08 -20.46 -19.19
N ASN A 167 -23.26 -21.12 -18.04
CA ASN A 167 -22.21 -22.01 -17.50
C ASN A 167 -21.88 -23.15 -18.49
N LEU A 168 -20.62 -23.56 -18.53
CA LEU A 168 -20.19 -24.69 -19.36
C LEU A 168 -20.56 -26.02 -18.70
N LEU A 169 -21.06 -26.95 -19.51
CA LEU A 169 -21.22 -28.35 -19.16
C LEU A 169 -19.87 -29.07 -19.23
N SER A 170 -19.74 -30.20 -18.53
CA SER A 170 -18.49 -30.96 -18.46
C SER A 170 -18.02 -31.52 -19.81
N GLU A 171 -18.92 -31.70 -20.77
CA GLU A 171 -18.63 -32.06 -22.16
C GLU A 171 -18.15 -30.90 -23.04
N GLU A 172 -18.41 -29.65 -22.63
CA GLU A 172 -17.92 -28.45 -23.32
C GLU A 172 -16.51 -28.04 -22.84
N MET A 173 -16.04 -28.57 -21.72
CA MET A 173 -14.73 -28.26 -21.14
C MET A 173 -13.60 -29.00 -21.87
N LEU A 174 -12.36 -28.52 -21.69
CA LEU A 174 -11.16 -29.26 -22.08
C LEU A 174 -11.12 -30.60 -21.34
N ARG A 175 -10.94 -31.69 -22.08
CA ARG A 175 -10.86 -33.06 -21.55
C ARG A 175 -9.49 -33.64 -21.84
N GLY A 176 -8.86 -34.24 -20.84
CA GLY A 176 -7.60 -34.96 -21.01
C GLY A 176 -6.53 -34.51 -20.03
N GLY A 177 -6.66 -34.96 -18.79
CA GLY A 177 -5.75 -34.73 -17.68
C GLY A 177 -6.34 -35.30 -16.41
N ASN A 178 -5.64 -35.23 -15.28
CA ASN A 178 -6.24 -35.58 -14.00
C ASN A 178 -7.36 -34.59 -13.58
N ASP A 179 -7.83 -33.66 -14.42
CA ASP A 179 -8.90 -32.63 -14.29
C ASP A 179 -9.00 -31.90 -12.93
N HIS A 180 -7.99 -32.09 -12.08
CA HIS A 180 -8.01 -31.71 -10.68
C HIS A 180 -7.07 -30.54 -10.44
N ILE A 181 -6.04 -30.31 -11.26
CA ILE A 181 -5.08 -29.22 -11.04
C ILE A 181 -5.75 -27.88 -11.32
N ALA A 182 -5.80 -27.03 -10.30
CA ALA A 182 -6.36 -25.69 -10.39
C ALA A 182 -5.29 -24.67 -10.75
N ILE A 183 -4.08 -24.85 -10.23
CA ILE A 183 -3.02 -23.85 -10.27
C ILE A 183 -1.65 -24.53 -10.37
N VAL A 184 -0.76 -23.93 -11.16
CA VAL A 184 0.68 -24.22 -11.07
C VAL A 184 1.39 -22.96 -10.55
N LEU A 185 2.05 -23.07 -9.40
CA LEU A 185 2.80 -21.97 -8.80
C LEU A 185 4.30 -22.24 -8.83
N TYR A 186 5.06 -21.33 -9.43
CA TYR A 186 6.51 -21.44 -9.47
C TYR A 186 7.16 -20.84 -8.24
N THR A 187 8.07 -21.60 -7.64
CA THR A 187 8.87 -21.18 -6.48
C THR A 187 10.37 -21.27 -6.79
N SER A 188 11.21 -20.59 -6.00
CA SER A 188 12.68 -20.76 -6.07
C SER A 188 13.07 -22.18 -5.66
N GLY A 189 14.03 -22.77 -6.36
CA GLY A 189 14.42 -24.17 -6.17
C GLY A 189 15.82 -24.32 -5.58
N SER A 190 16.00 -25.34 -4.74
CA SER A 190 17.31 -25.74 -4.15
C SER A 190 18.41 -26.08 -5.12
N THR A 191 18.08 -26.39 -6.37
CA THR A 191 19.05 -26.64 -7.45
C THR A 191 19.38 -25.37 -8.25
N GLY A 192 18.89 -24.22 -7.80
CA GLY A 192 19.01 -22.93 -8.49
C GLY A 192 18.13 -22.79 -9.73
N VAL A 193 17.04 -23.57 -9.79
CA VAL A 193 16.11 -23.59 -10.93
C VAL A 193 14.69 -23.50 -10.37
N PRO A 194 13.85 -22.55 -10.84
CA PRO A 194 12.46 -22.47 -10.40
C PRO A 194 11.70 -23.78 -10.61
N LYS A 195 10.79 -24.12 -9.69
CA LYS A 195 10.01 -25.37 -9.71
C LYS A 195 8.52 -25.07 -9.67
N GLY A 196 7.76 -25.60 -10.61
CA GLY A 196 6.31 -25.47 -10.66
C GLY A 196 5.61 -26.47 -9.73
N VAL A 197 4.95 -25.99 -8.68
CA VAL A 197 4.12 -26.80 -7.78
C VAL A 197 2.72 -26.96 -8.36
N ARG A 198 2.25 -28.19 -8.55
CA ARG A 198 0.91 -28.50 -9.07
C ARG A 198 -0.10 -28.62 -7.93
N LEU A 199 -1.03 -27.67 -7.85
CA LEU A 199 -2.04 -27.57 -6.79
C LEU A 199 -3.42 -27.97 -7.29
N PRO A 200 -3.97 -29.10 -6.80
CA PRO A 200 -5.34 -29.49 -7.07
C PRO A 200 -6.40 -28.54 -6.48
N HIS A 201 -7.58 -28.47 -7.11
CA HIS A 201 -8.78 -27.85 -6.57
C HIS A 201 -9.12 -28.38 -5.18
N GLU A 202 -8.89 -29.67 -4.95
CA GLU A 202 -9.23 -30.33 -3.70
C GLU A 202 -8.42 -29.81 -2.51
N ASN A 203 -7.13 -29.56 -2.69
CA ASN A 203 -6.25 -28.98 -1.68
C ASN A 203 -6.71 -27.59 -1.27
N ILE A 204 -6.99 -26.76 -2.26
CA ILE A 204 -7.45 -25.39 -2.05
C ILE A 204 -8.79 -25.44 -1.29
N LEU A 205 -9.71 -26.32 -1.69
CA LEU A 205 -11.00 -26.46 -1.03
C LEU A 205 -10.84 -26.87 0.45
N ASN A 206 -9.98 -27.84 0.77
CA ASN A 206 -9.72 -28.24 2.15
C ASN A 206 -9.18 -27.06 2.99
N ARG A 207 -8.21 -26.32 2.44
CA ARG A 207 -7.64 -25.13 3.09
C ARG A 207 -8.67 -24.02 3.31
N LEU A 208 -9.58 -23.80 2.36
CA LEU A 208 -10.65 -22.81 2.47
C LEU A 208 -11.75 -23.24 3.45
N GLN A 209 -12.15 -24.51 3.45
CA GLN A 209 -13.13 -25.05 4.40
C GLN A 209 -12.65 -24.95 5.85
N TRP A 210 -11.38 -25.25 6.12
CA TRP A 210 -10.77 -25.01 7.41
C TRP A 210 -10.80 -23.52 7.79
N GLN A 211 -10.50 -22.63 6.84
CA GLN A 211 -10.54 -21.19 7.10
C GLN A 211 -11.95 -20.73 7.44
N TRP A 212 -12.97 -21.19 6.72
CA TRP A 212 -14.37 -20.80 6.97
C TRP A 212 -14.90 -21.37 8.29
N SER A 213 -14.46 -22.56 8.71
CA SER A 213 -14.85 -23.12 10.01
C SER A 213 -14.15 -22.46 11.18
N THR A 214 -12.84 -22.17 11.03
CA THR A 214 -12.01 -21.61 12.09
C THR A 214 -12.20 -20.10 12.23
N PHE A 215 -12.40 -19.42 11.10
CA PHE A 215 -12.59 -17.98 10.99
C PHE A 215 -13.87 -17.70 10.17
N PRO A 216 -15.08 -17.94 10.71
CA PRO A 216 -16.31 -17.72 9.97
C PRO A 216 -16.49 -16.23 9.62
N TYR A 217 -16.99 -15.95 8.42
CA TYR A 217 -17.39 -14.60 8.00
C TYR A 217 -18.56 -14.10 8.86
N THR A 218 -18.46 -12.90 9.41
CA THR A 218 -19.55 -12.33 10.22
C THR A 218 -20.69 -11.86 9.31
N SER A 219 -21.89 -11.76 9.86
CA SER A 219 -23.04 -11.22 9.13
C SER A 219 -22.90 -9.74 8.76
N SER A 220 -21.89 -9.03 9.29
CA SER A 220 -21.54 -7.65 8.94
C SER A 220 -20.39 -7.55 7.92
N GLU A 221 -19.67 -8.64 7.68
CA GLU A 221 -18.57 -8.67 6.71
C GLU A 221 -19.14 -8.71 5.28
N ARG A 222 -18.62 -7.85 4.41
CA ARG A 222 -19.13 -7.69 3.03
C ARG A 222 -18.02 -7.80 1.99
N VAL A 223 -16.82 -7.35 2.32
CA VAL A 223 -15.71 -7.17 1.38
C VAL A 223 -14.45 -7.79 1.99
N GLY A 224 -13.86 -8.75 1.29
CA GLY A 224 -12.50 -9.22 1.51
C GLY A 224 -11.49 -8.39 0.71
N VAL A 225 -10.19 -8.60 0.93
CA VAL A 225 -9.13 -7.88 0.22
C VAL A 225 -8.21 -8.86 -0.51
N PHE A 226 -7.95 -8.58 -1.78
CA PHE A 226 -6.97 -9.27 -2.61
C PHE A 226 -5.86 -8.29 -2.99
N LYS A 227 -4.70 -8.44 -2.34
CA LYS A 227 -3.53 -7.56 -2.49
C LYS A 227 -2.22 -8.33 -2.69
N THR A 228 -2.19 -9.59 -2.28
CA THR A 228 -1.00 -10.44 -2.38
C THR A 228 -0.75 -10.77 -3.86
N ALA A 229 0.50 -10.69 -4.29
CA ALA A 229 0.85 -10.98 -5.68
C ALA A 229 0.42 -12.41 -6.06
N LEU A 230 -0.13 -12.58 -7.26
CA LEU A 230 -0.75 -13.84 -7.70
C LEU A 230 0.24 -15.02 -7.78
N THR A 231 1.53 -14.72 -7.90
CA THR A 231 2.62 -15.71 -7.85
C THR A 231 2.84 -16.31 -6.46
N PHE A 232 2.16 -15.81 -5.43
CA PHE A 232 2.20 -16.33 -4.07
C PHE A 232 0.95 -17.11 -3.72
N VAL A 233 1.13 -18.20 -2.97
CA VAL A 233 0.05 -19.12 -2.59
C VAL A 233 -1.04 -18.45 -1.73
N ASP A 234 -0.70 -17.48 -0.89
CA ASP A 234 -1.67 -16.76 -0.03
C ASP A 234 -2.69 -15.93 -0.82
N SER A 235 -2.36 -15.55 -2.07
CA SER A 235 -3.29 -14.88 -2.98
C SER A 235 -4.57 -15.68 -3.20
N ILE A 236 -4.48 -17.02 -3.16
CA ILE A 236 -5.58 -17.93 -3.41
C ILE A 236 -6.63 -17.80 -2.30
N ALA A 237 -6.18 -17.72 -1.03
CA ALA A 237 -7.08 -17.57 0.12
C ALA A 237 -7.72 -16.17 0.17
N GLU A 238 -6.96 -15.13 -0.18
CA GLU A 238 -7.45 -13.75 -0.29
C GLU A 238 -8.52 -13.59 -1.38
N LEU A 239 -8.32 -14.22 -2.53
CA LEU A 239 -9.17 -14.06 -3.71
C LEU A 239 -10.39 -14.99 -3.65
N TRP A 240 -10.18 -16.30 -3.46
CA TRP A 240 -11.25 -17.29 -3.59
C TRP A 240 -12.02 -17.51 -2.29
N GLY A 241 -11.40 -17.30 -1.12
CA GLY A 241 -12.04 -17.49 0.18
C GLY A 241 -13.32 -16.67 0.37
N PRO A 242 -13.31 -15.34 0.12
CA PRO A 242 -14.50 -14.52 0.22
C PRO A 242 -15.50 -14.78 -0.90
N LEU A 243 -15.03 -14.92 -2.15
CA LEU A 243 -15.90 -15.13 -3.32
C LEU A 243 -16.73 -16.41 -3.22
N MET A 244 -16.16 -17.48 -2.65
CA MET A 244 -16.87 -18.75 -2.45
C MET A 244 -17.85 -18.74 -1.28
N CYS A 245 -17.85 -17.66 -0.49
CA CYS A 245 -18.81 -17.40 0.59
C CYS A 245 -19.82 -16.29 0.24
N GLY A 246 -19.83 -15.79 -1.01
CA GLY A 246 -20.79 -14.77 -1.45
C GLY A 246 -20.42 -13.34 -1.05
N LEU A 247 -19.18 -13.09 -0.60
CA LEU A 247 -18.66 -11.76 -0.30
C LEU A 247 -18.02 -11.14 -1.55
N ALA A 248 -17.89 -9.81 -1.59
CA ALA A 248 -17.08 -9.15 -2.60
C ALA A 248 -15.59 -9.27 -2.25
N ILE A 249 -14.71 -9.08 -3.23
CA ILE A 249 -13.29 -8.80 -3.00
C ILE A 249 -12.92 -7.42 -3.56
N LEU A 250 -12.09 -6.72 -2.80
CA LEU A 250 -11.39 -5.53 -3.24
C LEU A 250 -10.05 -5.92 -3.87
N VAL A 251 -9.90 -5.71 -5.16
CA VAL A 251 -8.66 -5.96 -5.91
C VAL A 251 -7.76 -4.74 -5.77
N VAL A 252 -6.63 -4.92 -5.07
CA VAL A 252 -5.70 -3.84 -4.73
C VAL A 252 -4.51 -3.84 -5.69
N PRO A 253 -4.23 -2.75 -6.41
CA PRO A 253 -3.04 -2.65 -7.26
C PRO A 253 -1.74 -2.74 -6.45
N LYS A 254 -0.69 -3.36 -7.02
CA LYS A 254 0.64 -3.52 -6.39
C LYS A 254 1.24 -2.18 -5.93
N ALA A 255 0.99 -1.10 -6.66
CA ALA A 255 1.44 0.25 -6.31
C ALA A 255 0.79 0.79 -5.03
N VAL A 256 -0.45 0.40 -4.74
CA VAL A 256 -1.14 0.77 -3.48
C VAL A 256 -0.59 -0.06 -2.32
N THR A 257 -0.30 -1.34 -2.52
CA THR A 257 0.27 -2.20 -1.45
C THR A 257 1.65 -1.76 -0.97
N LYS A 258 2.42 -1.07 -1.83
CA LYS A 258 3.73 -0.50 -1.48
C LYS A 258 3.66 0.83 -0.72
N ASP A 259 2.48 1.43 -0.64
CA ASP A 259 2.22 2.70 0.03
C ASP A 259 1.28 2.45 1.23
N PRO A 260 1.82 2.41 2.47
CA PRO A 260 1.03 2.15 3.67
C PRO A 260 -0.14 3.11 3.85
N GLN A 261 0.04 4.39 3.53
CA GLN A 261 -1.02 5.39 3.70
C GLN A 261 -2.18 5.11 2.76
N ARG A 262 -1.89 4.88 1.47
CA ARG A 262 -2.93 4.53 0.49
C ARG A 262 -3.59 3.20 0.84
N LEU A 263 -2.81 2.22 1.29
CA LEU A 263 -3.35 0.93 1.72
C LEU A 263 -4.28 1.09 2.92
N VAL A 264 -3.86 1.79 3.99
CA VAL A 264 -4.69 2.02 5.18
C VAL A 264 -5.97 2.76 4.82
N ALA A 265 -5.90 3.85 4.06
CA ALA A 265 -7.07 4.60 3.62
C ALA A 265 -8.06 3.72 2.84
N LEU A 266 -7.54 2.83 2.00
CA LEU A 266 -8.35 1.90 1.22
C LEU A 266 -9.00 0.83 2.11
N LEU A 267 -8.25 0.25 3.06
CA LEU A 267 -8.77 -0.74 4.00
C LEU A 267 -9.87 -0.15 4.89
N GLU A 268 -9.73 1.10 5.33
CA GLU A 268 -10.76 1.81 6.10
C GLU A 268 -12.02 2.09 5.29
N LYS A 269 -11.85 2.63 4.07
CA LYS A 269 -12.96 2.95 3.18
C LYS A 269 -13.90 1.75 2.97
N TYR A 270 -13.33 0.55 2.80
CA TYR A 270 -14.11 -0.67 2.58
C TYR A 270 -14.34 -1.49 3.85
N LYS A 271 -13.99 -0.94 5.04
CA LYS A 271 -14.17 -1.55 6.36
C LYS A 271 -13.65 -2.99 6.41
N ILE A 272 -12.46 -3.21 5.85
CA ILE A 272 -11.87 -4.54 5.74
C ILE A 272 -11.63 -5.12 7.14
N ARG A 273 -12.10 -6.36 7.36
CA ARG A 273 -12.05 -7.00 8.67
C ARG A 273 -10.87 -7.95 8.86
N ARG A 274 -10.24 -8.36 7.76
CA ARG A 274 -9.19 -9.39 7.75
C ARG A 274 -8.06 -9.00 6.81
N LEU A 275 -6.84 -9.27 7.24
CA LEU A 275 -5.65 -9.01 6.44
C LEU A 275 -4.66 -10.14 6.61
N VAL A 276 -4.20 -10.69 5.49
CA VAL A 276 -3.02 -11.55 5.44
C VAL A 276 -1.82 -10.68 5.12
N LEU A 277 -0.69 -10.90 5.77
CA LEU A 277 0.53 -10.13 5.59
C LEU A 277 1.75 -10.96 5.99
N VAL A 278 2.92 -10.47 5.65
CA VAL A 278 4.19 -10.99 6.18
C VAL A 278 4.60 -10.15 7.39
N PRO A 279 5.33 -10.70 8.38
CA PRO A 279 5.86 -9.95 9.52
C PRO A 279 6.53 -8.62 9.14
N THR A 280 7.29 -8.58 8.04
CA THR A 280 7.88 -7.33 7.51
C THR A 280 6.82 -6.25 7.21
N LEU A 281 5.70 -6.62 6.60
CA LEU A 281 4.59 -5.72 6.31
C LEU A 281 3.82 -5.33 7.58
N LEU A 282 3.69 -6.24 8.56
CA LEU A 282 3.11 -5.93 9.88
C LEU A 282 3.87 -4.77 10.52
N ARG A 283 5.21 -4.86 10.52
CA ARG A 283 6.09 -3.85 11.10
C ARG A 283 5.89 -2.50 10.42
N SER A 284 5.93 -2.47 9.09
CA SER A 284 5.63 -1.27 8.29
C SER A 284 4.32 -0.62 8.69
N LEU A 285 3.24 -1.42 8.77
CA LEU A 285 1.92 -0.91 9.11
C LEU A 285 1.85 -0.41 10.56
N LEU A 286 2.36 -1.17 11.53
CA LEU A 286 2.35 -0.75 12.93
C LEU A 286 3.13 0.54 13.17
N MET A 287 4.26 0.72 12.48
CA MET A 287 5.00 1.97 12.54
C MET A 287 4.17 3.13 12.01
N TYR A 288 3.60 2.99 10.81
CA TYR A 288 2.73 4.01 10.21
C TYR A 288 1.52 4.33 11.10
N LEU A 289 0.84 3.32 11.64
CA LEU A 289 -0.33 3.47 12.49
C LEU A 289 -0.02 4.16 13.82
N LYS A 290 1.14 3.88 14.44
CA LYS A 290 1.58 4.56 15.66
C LYS A 290 1.89 6.04 15.40
N MET A 291 2.43 6.36 14.23
CA MET A 291 2.73 7.74 13.83
C MET A 291 1.44 8.55 13.57
N GLU A 292 0.50 8.01 12.79
CA GLU A 292 -0.71 8.75 12.39
C GLU A 292 -1.84 8.65 13.41
N GLY A 293 -1.90 7.56 14.17
CA GLY A 293 -2.98 7.29 15.12
C GLY A 293 -2.75 7.81 16.54
N GLY A 294 -1.58 8.39 16.84
CA GLY A 294 -1.18 8.80 18.20
C GLY A 294 -2.02 9.92 18.82
N GLY A 295 -2.69 10.75 18.00
CA GLY A 295 -3.53 11.86 18.45
C GLY A 295 -5.02 11.75 18.08
N ALA A 296 -5.44 10.68 17.38
CA ALA A 296 -6.80 10.55 16.88
C ALA A 296 -7.78 10.03 17.95
N ALA A 297 -9.02 10.56 17.95
CA ALA A 297 -10.10 10.07 18.82
C ALA A 297 -10.48 8.60 18.53
N GLN A 298 -10.15 8.09 17.34
CA GLN A 298 -10.33 6.70 16.92
C GLN A 298 -9.05 6.15 16.28
N LYS A 299 -8.59 4.98 16.74
CA LYS A 299 -7.44 4.28 16.16
C LYS A 299 -7.76 3.84 14.71
N LEU A 300 -6.82 4.02 13.80
CA LEU A 300 -6.92 3.52 12.43
C LEU A 300 -6.92 1.99 12.40
N LEU A 301 -7.55 1.44 11.38
CA LEU A 301 -7.82 0.03 11.12
C LEU A 301 -8.59 -0.68 12.25
N TYR A 302 -9.43 0.04 13.00
CA TYR A 302 -10.22 -0.57 14.08
C TYR A 302 -11.22 -1.63 13.58
N ASN A 303 -11.68 -1.51 12.33
CA ASN A 303 -12.53 -2.53 11.69
C ASN A 303 -11.82 -3.88 11.48
N LEU A 304 -10.48 -3.86 11.44
CA LEU A 304 -9.63 -4.99 11.09
C LEU A 304 -9.34 -5.86 12.32
N GLN A 305 -10.06 -6.96 12.47
CA GLN A 305 -10.02 -7.80 13.67
C GLN A 305 -9.19 -9.07 13.51
N ILE A 306 -8.97 -9.56 12.29
CA ILE A 306 -8.17 -10.77 12.04
C ILE A 306 -6.92 -10.39 11.24
N TRP A 307 -5.77 -10.54 11.86
CA TRP A 307 -4.46 -10.30 11.28
C TRP A 307 -3.75 -11.63 11.17
N VAL A 308 -3.34 -12.00 9.96
CA VAL A 308 -2.60 -13.23 9.70
C VAL A 308 -1.21 -12.87 9.23
N CYS A 309 -0.20 -13.24 10.01
CA CYS A 309 1.19 -13.26 9.57
C CYS A 309 1.52 -14.64 9.00
N SER A 310 1.94 -14.70 7.74
CA SER A 310 2.51 -15.91 7.14
C SER A 310 3.78 -15.54 6.38
N GLY A 311 4.52 -16.55 5.92
CA GLY A 311 5.58 -16.30 4.97
C GLY A 311 6.88 -15.71 5.54
N GLU A 312 7.03 -15.47 6.85
CA GLU A 312 8.31 -15.18 7.54
C GLU A 312 8.21 -15.60 9.02
N PRO A 313 9.31 -15.87 9.73
CA PRO A 313 9.26 -16.05 11.18
C PRO A 313 8.71 -14.80 11.87
N LEU A 314 7.65 -14.98 12.68
CA LEU A 314 7.09 -13.90 13.49
C LEU A 314 7.87 -13.81 14.82
N ALA A 315 8.55 -12.68 15.03
CA ALA A 315 9.28 -12.44 16.27
C ALA A 315 8.35 -12.01 17.41
N VAL A 316 8.62 -12.49 18.63
CA VAL A 316 7.85 -12.14 19.83
C VAL A 316 7.77 -10.62 20.06
N PRO A 317 8.85 -9.83 19.93
CA PRO A 317 8.75 -8.38 20.10
C PRO A 317 7.80 -7.71 19.10
N LEU A 318 7.76 -8.19 17.85
CA LEU A 318 6.85 -7.64 16.84
C LEU A 318 5.40 -8.02 17.15
N ALA A 319 5.14 -9.28 17.50
CA ALA A 319 3.81 -9.74 17.92
C ALA A 319 3.32 -9.02 19.18
N SER A 320 4.21 -8.74 20.15
CA SER A 320 3.88 -7.94 21.33
C SER A 320 3.58 -6.48 20.97
N SER A 321 4.32 -5.91 20.01
CA SER A 321 4.12 -4.51 19.59
C SER A 321 2.79 -4.26 18.88
N PHE A 322 2.20 -5.31 18.29
CA PHE A 322 0.85 -5.28 17.76
C PHE A 322 -0.16 -4.93 18.86
N PHE A 323 -0.02 -5.55 20.04
CA PHE A 323 -0.84 -5.29 21.22
C PHE A 323 -0.44 -4.04 22.02
N ASP A 324 0.54 -3.24 21.54
CA ASP A 324 0.68 -1.85 22.00
C ASP A 324 -0.37 -0.95 21.35
N TYR A 325 -0.73 -1.26 20.10
CA TYR A 325 -1.64 -0.45 19.31
C TYR A 325 -3.07 -0.99 19.35
N PHE A 326 -3.25 -2.29 19.15
CA PHE A 326 -4.57 -2.93 19.11
C PHE A 326 -4.94 -3.59 20.44
N ASP A 327 -6.24 -3.57 20.75
CA ASP A 327 -6.75 -4.07 22.03
C ASP A 327 -6.82 -5.61 22.03
N GLU A 328 -6.25 -6.23 23.08
CA GLU A 328 -6.32 -7.68 23.31
C GLU A 328 -7.78 -8.16 23.38
N GLY A 329 -8.07 -9.32 22.78
CA GLY A 329 -9.43 -9.89 22.75
C GLY A 329 -10.39 -9.26 21.74
N VAL A 330 -10.06 -8.12 21.15
CA VAL A 330 -10.81 -7.50 20.04
C VAL A 330 -10.12 -7.74 18.71
N HIS A 331 -8.79 -7.59 18.69
CA HIS A 331 -7.97 -7.84 17.52
C HIS A 331 -7.12 -9.09 17.74
N HIS A 332 -7.13 -9.98 16.77
CA HIS A 332 -6.48 -11.28 16.84
C HIS A 332 -5.34 -11.34 15.82
N LEU A 333 -4.14 -11.63 16.30
CA LEU A 333 -2.97 -11.88 15.48
C LEU A 333 -2.70 -13.38 15.41
N TYR A 334 -2.55 -13.92 14.22
CA TYR A 334 -2.26 -15.32 14.00
C TYR A 334 -0.93 -15.47 13.27
N ASN A 335 -0.12 -16.43 13.70
CA ASN A 335 1.09 -16.87 13.02
C ASN A 335 0.80 -18.15 12.26
N PHE A 336 0.82 -18.07 10.94
CA PHE A 336 0.57 -19.20 10.04
C PHE A 336 1.89 -19.69 9.46
N TYR A 337 1.99 -21.00 9.24
CA TYR A 337 3.18 -21.63 8.68
C TYR A 337 2.82 -22.66 7.62
N GLY A 338 3.62 -22.65 6.57
CA GLY A 338 3.68 -23.70 5.58
C GLY A 338 4.46 -23.27 4.34
N SER A 339 4.12 -23.89 3.21
CA SER A 339 4.81 -23.71 1.94
C SER A 339 3.85 -23.96 0.77
N THR A 340 4.25 -23.57 -0.44
CA THR A 340 3.41 -23.78 -1.64
C THR A 340 3.07 -25.25 -1.84
N GLU A 341 3.98 -26.18 -1.52
CA GLU A 341 3.80 -27.62 -1.66
C GLU A 341 2.72 -28.22 -0.75
N VAL A 342 2.23 -27.44 0.22
CA VAL A 342 1.17 -27.82 1.13
C VAL A 342 0.00 -26.82 1.11
N MET A 343 -0.20 -26.16 -0.03
CA MET A 343 -1.28 -25.21 -0.27
C MET A 343 -1.27 -24.02 0.72
N GLY A 344 -0.07 -23.47 0.95
CA GLY A 344 0.14 -22.32 1.82
C GLY A 344 0.29 -22.77 3.26
N ASP A 345 -0.66 -22.43 4.12
CA ASP A 345 -0.54 -22.66 5.56
C ASP A 345 -1.11 -24.03 5.98
N VAL A 346 -0.29 -24.82 6.66
CA VAL A 346 -0.65 -26.12 7.24
C VAL A 346 -0.67 -26.14 8.75
N THR A 347 -0.09 -25.14 9.41
CA THR A 347 -0.23 -24.94 10.85
C THR A 347 -0.51 -23.49 11.17
N TYR A 348 -1.09 -23.25 12.34
CA TYR A 348 -1.36 -21.91 12.85
C TYR A 348 -1.25 -21.82 14.37
N PHE A 349 -0.86 -20.65 14.84
CA PHE A 349 -0.83 -20.27 16.25
C PHE A 349 -1.60 -18.96 16.45
N ALA A 350 -2.42 -18.89 17.50
CA ALA A 350 -3.13 -17.68 17.91
C ALA A 350 -2.30 -16.92 18.94
N CYS A 351 -1.82 -15.72 18.58
CA CYS A 351 -1.25 -14.78 19.53
C CYS A 351 -2.41 -14.09 20.23
N GLU A 352 -2.64 -14.44 21.50
CA GLU A 352 -3.82 -13.98 22.25
C GLU A 352 -3.53 -12.74 23.10
N SER A 353 -2.31 -12.61 23.62
CA SER A 353 -1.90 -11.51 24.50
C SER A 353 -0.39 -11.40 24.63
N LYS A 354 0.10 -10.25 25.11
CA LYS A 354 1.52 -10.10 25.50
C LYS A 354 1.95 -11.09 26.57
N LYS A 355 1.05 -11.43 27.51
CA LYS A 355 1.31 -12.40 28.58
C LYS A 355 1.48 -13.82 28.05
N GLN A 356 0.69 -14.22 27.06
CA GLN A 356 0.83 -15.53 26.41
C GLN A 356 2.15 -15.59 25.62
N LEU A 357 2.46 -14.52 24.88
CA LEU A 357 3.67 -14.41 24.08
C LEU A 357 4.96 -14.46 24.92
N SER A 358 4.98 -13.88 26.12
CA SER A 358 6.16 -13.88 27.00
C SER A 358 6.56 -15.26 27.54
N MET A 359 5.75 -16.30 27.32
CA MET A 359 6.06 -17.69 27.68
C MET A 359 6.95 -18.39 26.63
N TYR A 360 7.21 -17.75 25.50
CA TYR A 360 7.96 -18.30 24.39
C TYR A 360 9.14 -17.40 24.00
N ASP A 361 10.25 -18.02 23.60
CA ASP A 361 11.40 -17.30 23.06
C ASP A 361 11.15 -16.88 21.60
N ASN A 362 10.38 -17.68 20.86
CA ASN A 362 9.93 -17.44 19.49
C ASN A 362 8.44 -17.76 19.37
N VAL A 363 7.70 -17.07 18.48
CA VAL A 363 6.28 -17.38 18.27
C VAL A 363 6.15 -18.79 17.67
N PRO A 364 5.37 -19.71 18.29
CA PRO A 364 5.16 -21.04 17.74
C PRO A 364 4.54 -21.00 16.34
N ILE A 365 4.80 -22.04 15.55
CA ILE A 365 4.05 -22.30 14.31
C ILE A 365 2.74 -23.07 14.60
N GLY A 366 2.57 -23.53 15.84
CA GLY A 366 1.29 -23.88 16.43
C GLY A 366 0.81 -25.28 16.09
N ILE A 367 -0.45 -25.42 15.69
CA ILE A 367 -1.10 -26.71 15.47
C ILE A 367 -1.56 -26.89 14.02
N PRO A 368 -1.71 -28.13 13.52
CA PRO A 368 -2.12 -28.37 12.14
C PRO A 368 -3.56 -27.94 11.85
N VAL A 369 -3.78 -27.49 10.62
CA VAL A 369 -5.13 -27.22 10.07
C VAL A 369 -5.92 -28.52 9.84
N SER A 370 -7.21 -28.41 9.50
CA SER A 370 -8.07 -29.58 9.29
C SER A 370 -7.48 -30.56 8.25
N ASN A 371 -7.74 -31.85 8.48
CA ASN A 371 -7.35 -32.95 7.61
C ASN A 371 -5.84 -33.02 7.29
N THR A 372 -5.01 -32.44 8.17
CA THR A 372 -3.55 -32.40 8.04
C THR A 372 -2.89 -33.06 9.26
N VAL A 373 -1.78 -33.74 9.04
CA VAL A 373 -0.94 -34.30 10.11
C VAL A 373 0.47 -33.79 9.92
N ILE A 374 1.07 -33.30 11.00
CA ILE A 374 2.49 -32.94 11.05
C ILE A 374 3.24 -34.00 11.85
N TYR A 375 4.33 -34.49 11.27
CA TYR A 375 5.25 -35.43 11.89
C TYR A 375 6.57 -34.73 12.13
N LEU A 376 7.15 -34.89 13.33
CA LEU A 376 8.54 -34.54 13.60
C LEU A 376 9.35 -35.84 13.61
N LEU A 377 10.16 -36.07 12.57
CA LEU A 377 10.85 -37.34 12.34
C LEU A 377 12.36 -37.22 12.48
N ASP A 378 13.01 -38.31 12.90
CA ASP A 378 14.45 -38.49 12.82
C ASP A 378 14.89 -38.93 11.40
N ALA A 379 16.20 -39.13 11.22
CA ALA A 379 16.78 -39.55 9.94
C ALA A 379 16.31 -40.94 9.46
N ASP A 380 15.77 -41.77 10.35
CA ASP A 380 15.23 -43.10 10.05
C ASP A 380 13.70 -43.07 9.87
N TYR A 381 13.10 -41.88 9.72
CA TYR A 381 11.65 -41.65 9.59
C TYR A 381 10.83 -42.11 10.80
N ARG A 382 11.44 -42.14 12.00
CA ARG A 382 10.75 -42.45 13.25
C ARG A 382 10.35 -41.15 13.95
N PRO A 383 9.14 -41.06 14.53
CA PRO A 383 8.76 -39.88 15.31
C PRO A 383 9.71 -39.66 16.50
N VAL A 384 10.21 -38.43 16.65
CA VAL A 384 11.01 -38.03 17.81
C VAL A 384 10.15 -37.92 19.07
N LYS A 385 10.76 -37.90 20.25
CA LYS A 385 10.01 -37.68 21.50
C LYS A 385 9.60 -36.21 21.63
N ASN A 386 8.59 -35.96 22.46
CA ASN A 386 8.20 -34.59 22.81
C ASN A 386 9.40 -33.79 23.37
N GLY A 387 9.60 -32.57 22.87
CA GLY A 387 10.74 -31.69 23.19
C GLY A 387 12.02 -31.94 22.40
N GLU A 388 12.18 -33.08 21.72
CA GLU A 388 13.32 -33.33 20.83
C GLU A 388 13.11 -32.62 19.48
N ILE A 389 14.20 -32.19 18.85
CA ILE A 389 14.19 -31.58 17.52
C ILE A 389 14.11 -32.70 16.48
N GLY A 390 13.14 -32.61 15.57
CA GLY A 390 12.98 -33.49 14.41
C GLY A 390 12.74 -32.68 13.14
N GLU A 391 12.92 -33.30 11.98
CA GLU A 391 12.55 -32.68 10.71
C GLU A 391 11.03 -32.69 10.55
N VAL A 392 10.47 -31.59 10.04
CA VAL A 392 9.03 -31.39 9.86
C VAL A 392 8.57 -32.03 8.55
N PHE A 393 7.61 -32.95 8.66
CA PHE A 393 6.90 -33.54 7.53
C PHE A 393 5.41 -33.26 7.61
N ALA A 394 4.79 -32.96 6.48
CA ALA A 394 3.34 -32.76 6.39
C ALA A 394 2.67 -33.92 5.64
N SER A 395 1.45 -34.26 6.03
CA SER A 395 0.59 -35.24 5.35
C SER A 395 -0.86 -34.80 5.36
N GLY A 396 -1.66 -35.29 4.41
CA GLY A 396 -3.09 -35.04 4.35
C GLY A 396 -3.52 -34.30 3.09
N LEU A 397 -4.74 -33.75 3.14
CA LEU A 397 -5.43 -33.21 1.96
C LEU A 397 -4.84 -31.91 1.41
N ASN A 398 -3.90 -31.29 2.10
CA ASN A 398 -3.25 -30.06 1.65
C ASN A 398 -2.00 -30.31 0.76
N LEU A 399 -1.51 -31.55 0.65
CA LEU A 399 -0.30 -31.89 -0.11
C LEU A 399 -0.50 -31.74 -1.61
N ALA A 400 0.33 -30.90 -2.25
CA ALA A 400 0.36 -30.75 -3.69
C ALA A 400 0.52 -32.09 -4.41
N ALA A 401 0.08 -32.15 -5.67
CA ALA A 401 0.20 -33.37 -6.48
C ALA A 401 1.68 -33.73 -6.68
N GLY A 402 2.54 -32.72 -6.77
CA GLY A 402 3.99 -32.81 -6.92
C GLY A 402 4.50 -31.58 -7.67
N TYR A 403 5.74 -31.66 -8.14
CA TYR A 403 6.28 -30.67 -9.07
C TYR A 403 5.96 -31.07 -10.53
N VAL A 404 5.93 -30.08 -11.42
CA VAL A 404 5.86 -30.28 -12.88
C VAL A 404 6.97 -31.23 -13.34
N ASN A 405 6.64 -32.12 -14.28
CA ASN A 405 7.54 -33.16 -14.81
C ASN A 405 8.07 -34.16 -13.76
N GLY A 406 7.40 -34.29 -12.61
CA GLY A 406 7.80 -35.23 -11.56
C GLY A 406 9.17 -34.95 -10.94
N ARG A 407 9.62 -33.69 -10.96
CA ARG A 407 10.88 -33.28 -10.34
C ARG A 407 10.89 -33.57 -8.84
N ASP A 408 12.08 -33.79 -8.31
CA ASP A 408 12.38 -33.94 -6.88
C ASP A 408 11.43 -34.90 -6.14
N PRO A 409 11.28 -36.16 -6.62
CA PRO A 409 10.38 -37.13 -6.01
C PRO A 409 10.70 -37.41 -4.54
N GLU A 410 11.95 -37.19 -4.10
CA GLU A 410 12.38 -37.32 -2.71
C GLU A 410 11.72 -36.31 -1.75
N ARG A 411 11.08 -35.27 -2.28
CA ARG A 411 10.30 -34.31 -1.47
C ARG A 411 8.89 -34.80 -1.15
N PHE A 412 8.31 -35.65 -2.00
CA PHE A 412 6.96 -36.20 -1.82
C PHE A 412 7.01 -37.72 -1.73
N LEU A 413 7.12 -38.22 -0.51
CA LEU A 413 7.40 -39.61 -0.19
C LEU A 413 6.13 -40.39 0.13
N ASP A 414 6.20 -41.71 0.04
CA ASP A 414 5.20 -42.58 0.68
C ASP A 414 5.32 -42.45 2.21
N ASN A 415 4.19 -42.46 2.90
CA ASN A 415 4.12 -42.36 4.35
C ASN A 415 4.10 -43.76 4.98
N PRO A 416 5.21 -44.26 5.56
CA PRO A 416 5.24 -45.57 6.20
C PRO A 416 4.41 -45.63 7.49
N LEU A 417 4.03 -44.47 8.05
CA LEU A 417 3.24 -44.35 9.27
C LEU A 417 1.74 -44.21 8.99
N ALA A 418 1.33 -44.16 7.72
CA ALA A 418 -0.07 -43.95 7.34
C ALA A 418 -0.93 -45.18 7.61
N VAL A 419 -2.00 -44.97 8.37
CA VAL A 419 -3.05 -45.98 8.57
C VAL A 419 -4.23 -45.76 7.62
N GLU A 420 -4.44 -44.52 7.18
CA GLU A 420 -5.52 -44.13 6.26
C GLU A 420 -4.96 -43.64 4.92
N LYS A 421 -5.63 -43.97 3.81
CA LYS A 421 -5.19 -43.64 2.44
C LYS A 421 -4.97 -42.14 2.23
N LYS A 422 -5.78 -41.27 2.83
CA LYS A 422 -5.63 -39.80 2.72
C LYS A 422 -4.34 -39.26 3.34
N TYR A 423 -3.64 -40.05 4.16
CA TYR A 423 -2.34 -39.73 4.75
C TYR A 423 -1.19 -40.53 4.12
N ALA A 424 -1.43 -41.23 3.01
CA ALA A 424 -0.45 -42.14 2.41
C ALA A 424 0.80 -41.46 1.86
N ARG A 425 0.83 -40.12 1.75
CA ARG A 425 1.99 -39.35 1.31
C ARG A 425 2.51 -38.42 2.39
N LEU A 426 3.82 -38.20 2.41
CA LEU A 426 4.52 -37.18 3.18
C LEU A 426 5.11 -36.13 2.24
N TYR A 427 5.08 -34.87 2.66
CA TYR A 427 5.93 -33.83 2.11
C TYR A 427 7.03 -33.47 3.11
N ARG A 428 8.28 -33.52 2.65
CA ARG A 428 9.49 -33.18 3.42
C ARG A 428 9.80 -31.68 3.30
N THR A 429 9.47 -30.89 4.32
CA THR A 429 9.55 -29.42 4.24
C THR A 429 10.99 -28.89 4.19
N GLY A 430 11.93 -29.67 4.74
CA GLY A 430 13.31 -29.23 4.99
C GLY A 430 13.45 -28.32 6.21
N ASP A 431 12.40 -28.15 7.02
CA ASP A 431 12.44 -27.38 8.27
C ASP A 431 12.62 -28.31 9.48
N TYR A 432 13.23 -27.80 10.54
CA TYR A 432 13.30 -28.46 11.84
C TYR A 432 12.26 -27.87 12.78
N GLY A 433 11.72 -28.73 13.65
CA GLY A 433 10.77 -28.33 14.68
C GLY A 433 10.88 -29.17 15.94
N SER A 434 10.32 -28.64 17.01
CA SER A 434 10.18 -29.33 18.30
C SER A 434 8.74 -29.17 18.81
N LEU A 435 8.33 -30.00 19.76
CA LEU A 435 7.04 -29.82 20.45
C LEU A 435 7.26 -29.16 21.81
N LYS A 436 6.49 -28.10 22.08
CA LYS A 436 6.44 -27.42 23.37
C LYS A 436 4.98 -27.11 23.70
N ASN A 437 4.49 -27.67 24.82
CA ASN A 437 3.12 -27.48 25.30
C ASN A 437 2.04 -27.76 24.22
N GLY A 438 2.25 -28.79 23.39
CA GLY A 438 1.33 -29.16 22.30
C GLY A 438 1.41 -28.29 21.05
N ASN A 439 2.22 -27.24 21.04
CA ASN A 439 2.51 -26.42 19.87
C ASN A 439 3.81 -26.87 19.21
N ILE A 440 3.84 -26.79 17.88
CA ILE A 440 5.04 -27.00 17.09
C ILE A 440 5.83 -25.68 17.10
N MET A 441 7.10 -25.79 17.47
CA MET A 441 8.10 -24.73 17.40
C MET A 441 8.89 -24.88 16.10
N TYR A 442 9.29 -23.75 15.50
CA TYR A 442 10.19 -23.72 14.36
C TYR A 442 11.63 -23.54 14.84
N GLU A 443 12.52 -24.46 14.45
CA GLU A 443 13.91 -24.56 14.93
C GLU A 443 14.95 -24.29 13.83
N GLY A 444 14.50 -23.83 12.65
CA GLY A 444 15.36 -23.49 11.51
C GLY A 444 15.19 -24.43 10.31
N ARG A 445 16.14 -24.35 9.36
CA ARG A 445 16.13 -25.12 8.10
C ARG A 445 17.34 -26.03 7.96
N THR A 446 17.16 -27.07 7.17
CA THR A 446 18.21 -27.99 6.71
C THR A 446 19.07 -27.41 5.59
N ASP A 447 18.54 -26.43 4.84
CA ASP A 447 19.11 -25.90 3.59
C ASP A 447 19.41 -24.39 3.65
N SER A 448 19.92 -23.85 2.54
CA SER A 448 20.27 -22.44 2.38
C SER A 448 19.08 -21.52 2.06
N GLN A 449 17.84 -21.97 2.25
CA GLN A 449 16.67 -21.16 1.92
C GLN A 449 16.40 -20.13 3.00
N VAL A 450 16.04 -18.93 2.57
CA VAL A 450 15.68 -17.80 3.43
C VAL A 450 14.40 -17.17 2.93
N LYS A 451 13.75 -16.38 3.78
CA LYS A 451 12.60 -15.57 3.39
C LYS A 451 13.04 -14.10 3.36
N ILE A 452 12.93 -13.49 2.18
CA ILE A 452 13.30 -12.10 1.92
C ILE A 452 12.03 -11.34 1.57
N ARG A 453 11.55 -10.47 2.46
CA ARG A 453 10.36 -9.65 2.20
C ARG A 453 9.16 -10.51 1.75
N GLY A 454 8.93 -11.63 2.44
CA GLY A 454 7.91 -12.63 2.14
C GLY A 454 8.23 -13.61 1.02
N HIS A 455 9.25 -13.35 0.19
CA HIS A 455 9.62 -14.22 -0.92
C HIS A 455 10.50 -15.36 -0.40
N ARG A 456 10.15 -16.60 -0.76
CA ARG A 456 11.05 -17.73 -0.57
C ARG A 456 12.21 -17.56 -1.56
N VAL A 457 13.42 -17.41 -1.04
CA VAL A 457 14.64 -17.28 -1.82
C VAL A 457 15.57 -18.43 -1.47
N ASP A 458 16.03 -19.14 -2.49
CA ASP A 458 17.12 -20.08 -2.32
C ASP A 458 18.45 -19.38 -2.56
N LEU A 459 19.30 -19.28 -1.53
CA LEU A 459 20.61 -18.65 -1.70
C LEU A 459 21.50 -19.43 -2.67
N SER A 460 21.25 -20.73 -2.89
CA SER A 460 21.95 -21.51 -3.91
C SER A 460 21.56 -21.10 -5.35
N GLU A 461 20.32 -20.63 -5.56
CA GLU A 461 19.88 -20.04 -6.86
C GLU A 461 20.67 -18.78 -7.17
N VAL A 462 20.81 -17.91 -6.17
CA VAL A 462 21.58 -16.68 -6.28
C VAL A 462 23.07 -17.02 -6.49
N GLU A 463 23.64 -17.92 -5.68
CA GLU A 463 25.05 -18.31 -5.76
C GLU A 463 25.42 -18.88 -7.13
N LYS A 464 24.56 -19.74 -7.70
CA LYS A 464 24.77 -20.27 -9.05
C LYS A 464 24.76 -19.17 -10.10
N ASN A 465 23.78 -18.25 -10.08
CA ASN A 465 23.72 -17.15 -11.04
C ASN A 465 24.93 -16.20 -10.93
N VAL A 466 25.45 -15.99 -9.72
CA VAL A 466 26.70 -15.25 -9.47
C VAL A 466 27.91 -16.01 -10.01
N ALA A 467 28.02 -17.30 -9.71
CA ALA A 467 29.12 -18.15 -10.17
C ALA A 467 29.18 -18.30 -11.70
N GLU A 468 28.03 -18.19 -12.39
CA GLU A 468 27.95 -18.21 -13.85
C GLU A 468 28.42 -16.91 -14.54
N LEU A 469 28.73 -15.86 -13.79
CA LEU A 469 29.35 -14.67 -14.38
C LEU A 469 30.78 -15.01 -14.85
N PRO A 470 31.18 -14.72 -16.10
CA PRO A 470 32.44 -15.20 -16.67
C PRO A 470 33.71 -14.87 -15.86
N LEU A 471 33.69 -13.73 -15.17
CA LEU A 471 34.80 -13.20 -14.36
C LEU A 471 34.93 -13.84 -12.98
N VAL A 472 33.96 -14.65 -12.55
CA VAL A 472 33.91 -15.23 -11.19
C VAL A 472 34.66 -16.56 -11.17
N GLU A 473 35.59 -16.68 -10.21
CA GLU A 473 36.25 -17.94 -9.86
C GLU A 473 35.43 -18.69 -8.80
N LYS A 474 34.97 -17.98 -7.77
CA LYS A 474 34.21 -18.56 -6.65
C LYS A 474 33.19 -17.56 -6.12
N ALA A 475 31.98 -18.04 -5.82
CA ALA A 475 30.93 -17.26 -5.20
C ALA A 475 30.44 -17.95 -3.92
N ILE A 476 30.15 -17.17 -2.89
CA ILE A 476 29.49 -17.61 -1.67
C ILE A 476 28.35 -16.63 -1.38
N VAL A 477 27.13 -17.12 -1.28
CA VAL A 477 25.96 -16.26 -0.99
C VAL A 477 25.42 -16.51 0.41
N LEU A 478 25.25 -15.43 1.17
CA LEU A 478 24.74 -15.44 2.55
C LEU A 478 23.60 -14.43 2.69
N CYS A 479 22.73 -14.65 3.68
CA CYS A 479 21.78 -13.63 4.12
C CYS A 479 22.27 -13.01 5.43
N TYR A 480 22.48 -11.70 5.42
CA TYR A 480 22.77 -10.93 6.61
C TYR A 480 21.47 -10.64 7.37
N ARG A 481 21.43 -10.99 8.66
CA ARG A 481 20.33 -10.70 9.61
C ARG A 481 18.93 -10.95 9.03
N ALA A 482 18.64 -12.19 8.67
CA ALA A 482 17.35 -12.56 8.10
C ALA A 482 16.16 -12.13 9.00
N GLY A 483 15.15 -11.46 8.42
CA GLY A 483 13.98 -10.96 9.14
C GLY A 483 14.18 -9.64 9.91
N HIS A 484 15.35 -9.01 9.82
CA HIS A 484 15.62 -7.67 10.37
C HIS A 484 15.42 -6.55 9.34
N VAL A 485 15.36 -5.30 9.80
CA VAL A 485 15.21 -4.11 8.95
C VAL A 485 16.40 -3.92 8.01
N ASP A 486 17.61 -4.30 8.47
CA ASP A 486 18.86 -4.26 7.71
C ASP A 486 19.19 -5.59 6.99
N GLN A 487 18.18 -6.45 6.77
CA GLN A 487 18.35 -7.71 6.04
C GLN A 487 18.87 -7.46 4.63
N ALA A 488 19.90 -8.20 4.23
CA ALA A 488 20.46 -8.17 2.87
C ALA A 488 20.88 -9.57 2.40
N ILE A 489 20.85 -9.77 1.08
CA ILE A 489 21.53 -10.91 0.45
C ILE A 489 22.93 -10.41 0.04
N LEU A 490 23.97 -11.12 0.46
CA LEU A 490 25.36 -10.79 0.19
C LEU A 490 25.98 -11.88 -0.68
N ALA A 491 26.64 -11.47 -1.77
CA ALA A 491 27.42 -12.33 -2.64
C ALA A 491 28.91 -12.01 -2.50
N PHE A 492 29.63 -12.88 -1.81
CA PHE A 492 31.08 -12.81 -1.65
C PHE A 492 31.75 -13.48 -2.85
N VAL A 493 32.50 -12.72 -3.63
CA VAL A 493 33.00 -13.12 -4.94
C VAL A 493 34.52 -13.06 -4.97
N LYS A 494 35.16 -14.15 -5.36
CA LYS A 494 36.56 -14.15 -5.80
C LYS A 494 36.58 -14.07 -7.33
N LEU A 495 37.28 -13.08 -7.87
CA LEU A 495 37.50 -12.93 -9.30
C LEU A 495 38.60 -13.88 -9.79
N ARG A 496 38.53 -14.28 -11.06
CA ARG A 496 39.63 -14.99 -11.71
C ARG A 496 40.84 -14.07 -11.83
N ASP A 497 42.05 -14.64 -11.77
CA ASP A 497 43.30 -13.88 -11.87
C ASP A 497 43.44 -13.09 -13.21
N ASP A 498 42.76 -13.55 -14.27
CA ASP A 498 42.72 -12.93 -15.60
C ASP A 498 41.48 -12.06 -15.86
N ALA A 499 40.63 -11.84 -14.85
CA ALA A 499 39.42 -11.05 -15.00
C ALA A 499 39.75 -9.56 -15.24
N PRO A 500 39.01 -8.86 -16.13
CA PRO A 500 39.15 -7.42 -16.29
C PRO A 500 38.75 -6.69 -15.00
N MET A 501 39.32 -5.51 -14.78
CA MET A 501 38.90 -4.62 -13.68
C MET A 501 37.40 -4.35 -13.76
N VAL A 502 36.70 -4.73 -12.70
CA VAL A 502 35.24 -4.65 -12.59
C VAL A 502 34.88 -4.17 -11.18
N THR A 503 33.85 -3.36 -11.06
CA THR A 503 33.34 -2.91 -9.76
C THR A 503 32.21 -3.81 -9.28
N GLU A 504 31.92 -3.82 -7.97
CA GLU A 504 30.79 -4.61 -7.45
C GLU A 504 29.46 -4.20 -8.09
N LEU A 505 29.23 -2.89 -8.28
CA LEU A 505 28.04 -2.35 -8.95
C LEU A 505 27.86 -2.88 -10.39
N GLN A 506 28.95 -3.02 -11.14
CA GLN A 506 28.90 -3.58 -12.50
C GLN A 506 28.51 -5.07 -12.48
N MET A 507 28.91 -5.82 -11.45
CA MET A 507 28.50 -7.22 -11.28
C MET A 507 27.03 -7.34 -10.88
N GLU A 508 26.58 -6.51 -9.94
CA GLU A 508 25.17 -6.43 -9.52
C GLU A 508 24.25 -6.11 -10.69
N GLY A 509 24.65 -5.17 -11.56
CA GLY A 509 23.91 -4.84 -12.79
C GLY A 509 23.67 -6.06 -13.69
N ARG A 510 24.69 -6.91 -13.88
CA ARG A 510 24.56 -8.15 -14.69
C ARG A 510 23.65 -9.20 -14.05
N LEU A 511 23.51 -9.18 -12.72
CA LEU A 511 22.64 -10.11 -12.00
C LEU A 511 21.16 -9.74 -12.10
N LYS A 512 20.83 -8.45 -12.26
CA LYS A 512 19.45 -7.97 -12.47
C LYS A 512 18.80 -8.56 -13.73
N ASP A 513 19.59 -8.93 -14.74
CA ASP A 513 19.08 -9.58 -15.96
C ASP A 513 18.72 -11.06 -15.78
N LYS A 514 19.22 -11.69 -14.71
CA LYS A 514 19.05 -13.12 -14.43
C LYS A 514 18.13 -13.40 -13.24
N LEU A 515 18.18 -12.56 -12.23
CA LEU A 515 17.48 -12.71 -10.96
C LEU A 515 16.32 -11.71 -10.85
N ALA A 516 15.29 -12.06 -10.09
CA ALA A 516 14.27 -11.08 -9.72
C ALA A 516 14.84 -10.09 -8.70
N ASP A 517 14.31 -8.86 -8.65
CA ASP A 517 14.84 -7.78 -7.79
C ASP A 517 15.04 -8.16 -6.32
N TYR A 518 14.12 -8.97 -5.75
CA TYR A 518 14.20 -9.41 -4.35
C TYR A 518 15.28 -10.48 -4.10
N MET A 519 15.88 -11.05 -5.15
CA MET A 519 16.96 -12.04 -5.10
C MET A 519 18.32 -11.45 -5.44
N THR A 520 18.38 -10.22 -5.96
CA THR A 520 19.63 -9.57 -6.37
C THR A 520 20.51 -9.28 -5.14
N PRO A 521 21.72 -9.86 -5.05
CA PRO A 521 22.60 -9.66 -3.91
C PRO A 521 23.43 -8.39 -4.03
N GLN A 522 23.92 -7.88 -2.89
CA GLN A 522 25.06 -6.97 -2.87
C GLN A 522 26.35 -7.76 -3.07
N VAL A 523 27.19 -7.33 -3.99
CA VAL A 523 28.45 -8.03 -4.30
C VAL A 523 29.58 -7.48 -3.42
N ILE A 524 30.41 -8.38 -2.91
CA ILE A 524 31.62 -8.07 -2.15
C ILE A 524 32.76 -8.83 -2.82
N ILE A 525 33.67 -8.10 -3.47
CA ILE A 525 34.85 -8.72 -4.07
C ILE A 525 35.86 -9.02 -2.97
N LEU A 526 36.34 -10.25 -2.94
CA LEU A 526 37.34 -10.75 -2.01
C LEU A 526 38.66 -10.97 -2.75
N GLU A 527 39.77 -10.61 -2.10
CA GLU A 527 41.09 -11.08 -2.52
C GLU A 527 41.20 -12.61 -2.38
N GLN A 528 40.71 -13.15 -1.25
CA GLN A 528 40.65 -14.59 -0.99
C GLN A 528 39.43 -14.98 -0.16
N VAL A 529 38.94 -16.21 -0.36
CA VAL A 529 37.83 -16.76 0.43
C VAL A 529 38.36 -17.25 1.77
N PRO A 530 37.89 -16.72 2.92
CA PRO A 530 38.30 -17.18 4.23
C PRO A 530 37.81 -18.61 4.47
N LEU A 531 38.71 -19.44 4.99
CA LEU A 531 38.47 -20.86 5.29
C LEU A 531 38.74 -21.14 6.76
N LEU A 532 37.93 -22.02 7.35
CA LEU A 532 38.18 -22.64 8.65
C LEU A 532 39.39 -23.57 8.57
N VAL A 533 39.93 -23.96 9.74
CA VAL A 533 41.07 -24.90 9.87
C VAL A 533 40.82 -26.23 9.14
N ASN A 534 39.55 -26.63 8.97
CA ASN A 534 39.14 -27.84 8.25
C ASN A 534 38.94 -27.65 6.73
N GLY A 535 39.30 -26.48 6.17
CA GLY A 535 39.18 -26.16 4.75
C GLY A 535 37.78 -25.79 4.27
N LYS A 536 36.76 -25.77 5.14
CA LYS A 536 35.42 -25.26 4.80
C LYS A 536 35.39 -23.73 4.82
N VAL A 537 34.49 -23.13 4.05
CA VAL A 537 34.29 -21.67 4.06
C VAL A 537 33.92 -21.18 5.45
N ASP A 538 34.65 -20.17 5.94
CA ASP A 538 34.33 -19.48 7.18
C ASP A 538 33.29 -18.38 6.93
N ARG A 539 32.01 -18.76 7.06
CA ARG A 539 30.88 -17.86 6.84
C ARG A 539 30.79 -16.75 7.89
N GLN A 540 31.26 -17.00 9.11
CA GLN A 540 31.27 -15.96 10.15
C GLN A 540 32.32 -14.91 9.82
N ALA A 541 33.51 -15.32 9.36
CA ALA A 541 34.52 -14.38 8.88
C ALA A 541 34.00 -13.55 7.70
N LEU A 542 33.28 -14.15 6.74
CA LEU A 542 32.65 -13.42 5.64
C LEU A 542 31.65 -12.35 6.11
N LEU A 543 30.72 -12.73 7.00
CA LEU A 543 29.76 -11.77 7.56
C LEU A 543 30.48 -10.68 8.36
N LYS A 544 31.54 -11.03 9.09
CA LYS A 544 32.37 -10.06 9.80
C LYS A 544 33.11 -9.13 8.84
N THR A 545 33.59 -9.60 7.69
CA THR A 545 34.18 -8.75 6.64
C THR A 545 33.18 -7.71 6.17
N TYR A 546 31.92 -8.10 5.95
CA TYR A 546 30.86 -7.14 5.63
C TYR A 546 30.58 -6.16 6.79
N GLU A 547 30.54 -6.66 8.03
CA GLU A 547 30.37 -5.81 9.22
C GLU A 547 31.53 -4.83 9.42
N THR A 548 32.78 -5.22 9.15
CA THR A 548 33.99 -4.39 9.32
C THR A 548 34.21 -3.44 8.15
N ALA A 549 33.94 -3.86 6.91
CA ALA A 549 33.98 -2.97 5.75
C ALA A 549 32.95 -1.82 5.88
N ASN A 550 31.90 -2.02 6.69
CA ASN A 550 30.84 -1.05 6.96
C ASN A 550 30.80 -0.52 8.41
N ASN A 551 31.75 -0.88 9.29
CA ASN A 551 31.92 -0.31 10.64
C ASN A 551 33.43 -0.13 10.93
N ASN A 552 33.91 1.11 11.05
CA ASN A 552 35.13 1.36 11.82
C ASN A 552 34.77 1.34 13.31
N GLU A 553 35.49 0.58 14.12
CA GLU A 553 35.26 0.44 15.56
C GLU A 553 35.26 1.81 16.26
N GLY A 554 34.14 2.16 16.91
CA GLY A 554 34.11 3.20 17.96
C GLY A 554 33.20 4.39 17.74
N ASP A 555 32.63 4.59 16.55
CA ASP A 555 31.67 5.68 16.29
C ASP A 555 30.47 5.13 15.51
N SER A 556 29.26 5.34 16.01
CA SER A 556 28.01 4.81 15.46
C SER A 556 27.57 5.48 14.15
N SER A 557 28.47 6.23 13.47
CA SER A 557 28.21 6.88 12.20
C SER A 557 28.83 6.09 11.05
N ILE A 558 27.97 5.65 10.12
CA ILE A 558 28.41 5.18 8.80
C ILE A 558 28.95 6.43 8.08
N VAL A 559 30.25 6.47 7.75
CA VAL A 559 30.81 7.55 6.93
C VAL A 559 30.43 7.29 5.47
N LEU A 560 29.20 7.63 5.11
CA LEU A 560 28.85 7.87 3.72
C LEU A 560 29.33 9.28 3.37
N ASP A 561 29.99 9.42 2.23
CA ASP A 561 30.23 10.75 1.68
C ASP A 561 28.87 11.38 1.34
N PHE A 562 28.67 12.59 1.83
CA PHE A 562 27.48 13.39 1.58
C PHE A 562 27.87 14.54 0.65
N ASP A 563 27.33 14.53 -0.57
CA ASP A 563 27.55 15.58 -1.55
C ASP A 563 26.44 16.64 -1.45
N TYR A 564 26.78 17.80 -0.87
CA TYR A 564 25.88 18.95 -0.75
C TYR A 564 26.04 19.98 -1.87
N THR A 565 26.86 19.72 -2.89
CA THR A 565 27.30 20.74 -3.87
C THR A 565 26.14 21.36 -4.66
N GLN A 566 25.04 20.62 -4.83
CA GLN A 566 23.83 21.08 -5.53
C GLN A 566 22.67 21.45 -4.59
N VAL A 567 22.92 21.55 -3.28
CA VAL A 567 21.89 21.94 -2.29
C VAL A 567 21.98 23.46 -2.04
N PRO A 568 20.88 24.22 -2.24
CA PRO A 568 20.81 25.63 -1.85
C PRO A 568 21.16 25.85 -0.37
N GLU A 569 21.80 26.97 0.00
CA GLU A 569 22.27 27.22 1.37
C GLU A 569 21.15 27.11 2.41
N GLU A 570 19.97 27.64 2.08
CA GLU A 570 18.77 27.62 2.90
C GLU A 570 18.24 26.20 3.17
N LEU A 571 18.57 25.21 2.33
CA LEU A 571 18.11 23.81 2.47
C LEU A 571 19.17 22.86 3.03
N LYS A 572 20.39 23.34 3.33
CA LYS A 572 21.50 22.46 3.75
C LYS A 572 21.26 21.74 5.07
N LEU A 573 20.56 22.36 6.02
CA LEU A 573 20.22 21.71 7.28
C LEU A 573 19.23 20.55 7.05
N THR A 574 18.18 20.79 6.28
CA THR A 574 17.20 19.77 5.86
C THR A 574 17.87 18.63 5.08
N ALA A 575 18.77 18.96 4.16
CA ALA A 575 19.54 17.97 3.42
C ALA A 575 20.45 17.13 4.31
N ARG A 576 21.10 17.74 5.31
CA ARG A 576 21.91 17.01 6.29
C ARG A 576 21.06 16.03 7.08
N ASP A 577 19.91 16.47 7.59
CA ASP A 577 19.01 15.60 8.34
C ASP A 577 18.49 14.43 7.49
N LEU A 578 18.15 14.68 6.23
CA LEU A 578 17.75 13.63 5.30
C LEU A 578 18.90 12.65 5.05
N PHE A 579 20.09 13.14 4.69
CA PHE A 579 21.21 12.28 4.32
C PHE A 579 21.73 11.45 5.50
N GLU A 580 21.82 12.04 6.70
CA GLU A 580 22.16 11.30 7.92
C GLU A 580 21.11 10.22 8.23
N THR A 581 19.82 10.55 8.07
CA THR A 581 18.75 9.58 8.32
C THR A 581 18.78 8.46 7.29
N VAL A 582 18.79 8.78 5.99
CA VAL A 582 18.90 7.79 4.90
C VAL A 582 20.17 6.94 5.08
N GLY A 583 21.30 7.56 5.40
CA GLY A 583 22.55 6.87 5.70
C GLY A 583 22.43 5.90 6.88
N GLY A 584 21.78 6.30 7.98
CA GLY A 584 21.54 5.41 9.12
C GLY A 584 20.61 4.23 8.79
N VAL A 585 19.66 4.41 7.87
CA VAL A 585 18.63 3.39 7.55
C VAL A 585 19.08 2.42 6.47
N ILE A 586 19.66 2.93 5.38
CA ILE A 586 20.03 2.14 4.20
C ILE A 586 21.54 2.13 3.93
N GLY A 587 22.35 2.88 4.69
CA GLY A 587 23.79 3.03 4.45
C GLY A 587 24.60 1.75 4.52
N ARG A 588 24.09 0.68 5.15
CA ARG A 588 24.72 -0.64 5.09
C ARG A 588 24.53 -1.33 3.74
N SER A 589 23.51 -0.91 2.99
CA SER A 589 23.12 -1.49 1.69
C SER A 589 23.56 -0.68 0.48
N THR A 590 24.21 0.48 0.69
CA THR A 590 24.72 1.34 -0.38
C THR A 590 26.18 1.69 -0.14
N ARG A 591 26.95 1.76 -1.23
CA ARG A 591 28.34 2.23 -1.27
C ARG A 591 28.48 3.56 -2.03
N ALA A 592 27.36 4.15 -2.45
CA ALA A 592 27.33 5.38 -3.21
C ALA A 592 27.25 6.60 -2.28
N SER A 593 27.94 7.68 -2.66
CA SER A 593 27.75 9.00 -2.05
C SER A 593 26.29 9.43 -2.17
N LEU A 594 25.74 9.97 -1.10
CA LEU A 594 24.38 10.51 -1.08
C LEU A 594 24.43 11.93 -1.63
N ALA A 595 23.72 12.14 -2.72
CA ALA A 595 23.60 13.43 -3.39
C ALA A 595 22.13 13.75 -3.68
N PRO A 596 21.76 15.02 -3.98
CA PRO A 596 20.37 15.39 -4.27
C PRO A 596 19.76 14.62 -5.43
N HIS A 597 20.56 14.25 -6.44
CA HIS A 597 20.08 13.49 -7.60
C HIS A 597 19.94 11.99 -7.33
N SER A 598 20.42 11.48 -6.20
CA SER A 598 20.36 10.06 -5.88
C SER A 598 18.91 9.61 -5.66
N ASN A 599 18.52 8.46 -6.24
CA ASN A 599 17.22 7.86 -5.98
C ASN A 599 17.30 6.90 -4.78
N PHE A 600 16.39 7.06 -3.81
CA PHE A 600 16.38 6.28 -2.57
C PHE A 600 16.34 4.75 -2.80
N TYR A 601 15.60 4.28 -3.81
CA TYR A 601 15.46 2.85 -4.12
C TYR A 601 16.66 2.31 -4.91
N GLU A 602 17.27 3.13 -5.76
CA GLU A 602 18.52 2.78 -6.45
C GLU A 602 19.68 2.66 -5.46
N LEU A 603 19.65 3.45 -4.38
CA LEU A 603 20.54 3.33 -3.22
C LEU A 603 20.22 2.10 -2.33
N GLY A 604 19.37 1.18 -2.77
CA GLY A 604 19.04 -0.04 -2.02
C GLY A 604 17.95 0.13 -0.97
N GLY A 605 17.32 1.31 -0.87
CA GLY A 605 16.14 1.51 -0.07
C GLY A 605 14.94 0.67 -0.54
N ASN A 606 14.06 0.34 0.40
CA ASN A 606 12.79 -0.35 0.13
C ASN A 606 11.65 0.27 0.93
N SER A 607 10.41 -0.19 0.71
CA SER A 607 9.22 0.37 1.37
C SER A 607 9.29 0.37 2.91
N LEU A 608 9.92 -0.62 3.55
CA LEU A 608 10.12 -0.61 5.00
C LEU A 608 11.13 0.47 5.40
N ASN A 609 12.23 0.59 4.66
CA ASN A 609 13.20 1.66 4.88
C ASN A 609 12.56 3.04 4.68
N SER A 610 11.70 3.21 3.67
CA SER A 610 11.00 4.48 3.43
C SER A 610 10.16 4.91 4.63
N ILE A 611 9.38 3.99 5.21
CA ILE A 611 8.58 4.29 6.40
C ILE A 611 9.49 4.65 7.57
N PHE A 612 10.54 3.86 7.81
CA PHE A 612 11.45 4.09 8.91
C PHE A 612 12.19 5.43 8.78
N THR A 613 12.65 5.78 7.57
CA THR A 613 13.21 7.10 7.27
C THR A 613 12.20 8.21 7.57
N VAL A 614 10.96 8.09 7.08
CA VAL A 614 9.91 9.09 7.35
C VAL A 614 9.57 9.20 8.83
N THR A 615 9.55 8.09 9.58
CA THR A 615 9.36 8.08 11.04
C THR A 615 10.44 8.91 11.73
N LEU A 616 11.71 8.62 11.44
CA LEU A 616 12.84 9.33 12.05
C LEU A 616 12.87 10.82 11.65
N LEU A 617 12.54 11.13 10.40
CA LEU A 617 12.45 12.52 9.95
C LEU A 617 11.35 13.30 10.69
N ARG A 618 10.21 12.68 10.95
CA ARG A 618 9.14 13.29 11.74
C ARG A 618 9.49 13.46 13.21
N GLU A 619 10.20 12.51 13.80
CA GLU A 619 10.76 12.67 15.16
C GLU A 619 11.75 13.85 15.24
N LYS A 620 12.42 14.17 14.13
CA LYS A 620 13.26 15.36 13.97
C LYS A 620 12.46 16.64 13.64
N GLY A 621 11.14 16.60 13.58
CA GLY A 621 10.26 17.76 13.33
C GLY A 621 9.83 17.97 11.86
N TYR A 622 10.25 17.12 10.92
CA TYR A 622 9.86 17.26 9.52
C TYR A 622 8.53 16.56 9.20
N ASN A 623 7.51 17.30 8.76
CA ASN A 623 6.23 16.71 8.37
C ASN A 623 6.20 16.26 6.90
N ILE A 624 7.00 15.27 6.55
CA ILE A 624 6.91 14.61 5.24
C ILE A 624 5.96 13.42 5.29
N GLY A 625 5.01 13.35 4.33
CA GLY A 625 4.12 12.19 4.19
C GLY A 625 4.83 10.99 3.55
N ILE A 626 4.47 9.76 3.94
CA ILE A 626 5.05 8.56 3.31
C ILE A 626 4.74 8.48 1.81
N SER A 627 3.53 8.86 1.39
CA SER A 627 3.17 8.93 -0.04
C SER A 627 4.07 9.92 -0.80
N GLU A 628 4.42 11.03 -0.15
CA GLU A 628 5.28 12.06 -0.72
C GLU A 628 6.73 11.59 -0.79
N PHE A 629 7.23 10.93 0.24
CA PHE A 629 8.56 10.32 0.20
C PHE A 629 8.68 9.28 -0.92
N ILE A 630 7.68 8.41 -1.07
CA ILE A 630 7.68 7.33 -2.08
C ILE A 630 7.57 7.90 -3.51
N ALA A 631 6.78 8.96 -3.70
CA ALA A 631 6.56 9.57 -5.00
C ALA A 631 7.71 10.45 -5.50
N ALA A 632 8.65 10.82 -4.62
CA ALA A 632 9.80 11.63 -4.99
C ALA A 632 10.78 10.82 -5.86
N LYS A 633 11.30 11.46 -6.91
CA LYS A 633 12.23 10.85 -7.88
C LYS A 633 13.64 10.73 -7.34
N ASN A 634 14.05 11.62 -6.44
CA ASN A 634 15.38 11.67 -5.87
C ASN A 634 15.36 12.37 -4.50
N LEU A 635 16.49 12.35 -3.79
CA LEU A 635 16.60 12.97 -2.47
C LEU A 635 16.42 14.49 -2.49
N GLY A 636 16.76 15.18 -3.58
CA GLY A 636 16.56 16.62 -3.75
C GLY A 636 15.09 17.01 -3.67
N GLU A 637 14.22 16.28 -4.37
CA GLU A 637 12.77 16.46 -4.29
C GLU A 637 12.21 16.15 -2.90
N ILE A 638 12.83 15.23 -2.16
CA ILE A 638 12.48 14.95 -0.76
C ILE A 638 12.87 16.15 0.14
N ILE A 639 14.05 16.75 -0.07
CA ILE A 639 14.51 17.94 0.66
C ILE A 639 13.54 19.10 0.45
N GLU A 640 13.16 19.37 -0.79
CA GLU A 640 12.20 20.42 -1.13
C GLU A 640 10.84 20.20 -0.44
N ARG A 641 10.32 18.97 -0.45
CA ARG A 641 9.07 18.61 0.21
C ARG A 641 9.15 18.71 1.74
N MET A 642 10.28 18.31 2.33
CA MET A 642 10.53 18.46 3.77
C MET A 642 10.54 19.93 4.19
N ALA A 643 11.17 20.80 3.39
CA ALA A 643 11.23 22.24 3.67
C ALA A 643 9.85 22.89 3.55
N ALA A 644 9.12 22.62 2.46
CA ALA A 644 7.78 23.20 2.24
C ALA A 644 6.77 22.83 3.35
N ASN A 645 6.88 21.63 3.91
CA ASN A 645 5.95 21.18 4.96
C ASN A 645 6.40 21.58 6.38
N HIS A 646 7.69 21.82 6.61
CA HIS A 646 8.20 22.26 7.92
C HIS A 646 7.65 23.64 8.32
N ASP A 647 7.58 24.58 7.37
CA ASP A 647 7.03 25.93 7.59
C ASP A 647 5.51 25.90 7.88
N SER A 648 4.78 24.91 7.36
CA SER A 648 3.34 24.77 7.59
C SER A 648 2.96 24.22 8.97
N VAL A 649 3.78 23.34 9.56
CA VAL A 649 3.48 22.69 10.85
C VAL A 649 3.87 23.55 12.04
N GLN A 650 4.96 24.31 11.92
CA GLN A 650 5.33 25.30 12.93
C GLN A 650 4.18 26.30 13.16
N LEU A 651 3.47 26.65 12.08
CA LEU A 651 2.31 27.53 12.13
C LEU A 651 1.06 26.85 12.73
N GLU A 652 0.75 25.59 12.39
CA GLU A 652 -0.39 24.84 12.97
C GLU A 652 -0.22 24.62 14.49
N GLU A 653 0.98 24.23 14.94
CA GLU A 653 1.27 24.07 16.37
C GLU A 653 1.25 25.42 17.10
N GLU A 654 1.75 26.51 16.51
CA GLU A 654 1.68 27.85 17.11
C GLU A 654 0.23 28.35 17.25
N ILE A 655 -0.64 28.07 16.27
CA ILE A 655 -2.06 28.46 16.31
C ILE A 655 -2.85 27.63 17.34
N LEU A 656 -2.65 26.30 17.40
CA LEU A 656 -3.29 25.45 18.42
C LEU A 656 -2.82 25.82 19.83
N ASN A 657 -1.53 26.18 19.99
CA ASN A 657 -0.96 26.59 21.26
C ASN A 657 -1.33 28.03 21.65
N ALA A 658 -1.80 28.87 20.72
CA ALA A 658 -2.13 30.26 21.00
C ALA A 658 -3.42 30.41 21.84
N CYS A 659 -4.44 29.58 21.63
CA CYS A 659 -5.71 29.60 22.37
C CYS A 659 -6.23 28.19 22.65
N PRO A 660 -5.58 27.41 23.53
CA PRO A 660 -5.90 25.99 23.77
C PRO A 660 -7.31 25.76 24.34
N HIS A 661 -7.98 26.81 24.82
CA HIS A 661 -9.35 26.76 25.33
C HIS A 661 -10.43 26.87 24.25
N LEU A 662 -10.10 27.30 23.03
CA LEU A 662 -11.04 27.35 21.90
C LEU A 662 -10.97 26.04 21.11
N LYS A 663 -12.11 25.37 20.95
CA LYS A 663 -12.20 24.16 20.13
C LYS A 663 -12.95 24.46 18.83
N MET A 664 -12.22 24.97 17.85
CA MET A 664 -12.77 25.44 16.57
C MET A 664 -13.14 24.29 15.62
N GLU A 665 -14.34 24.34 15.05
CA GLU A 665 -14.78 23.40 14.00
C GLU A 665 -15.63 24.12 12.95
N ALA A 666 -15.32 23.91 11.67
CA ALA A 666 -16.07 24.49 10.56
C ALA A 666 -17.22 23.59 10.08
N GLU A 667 -18.38 24.20 9.81
CA GLU A 667 -19.53 23.54 9.17
C GLU A 667 -20.06 24.38 7.99
N PRO A 668 -20.49 23.75 6.88
CA PRO A 668 -21.12 24.46 5.77
C PRO A 668 -22.33 25.31 6.23
N LEU A 669 -22.57 26.42 5.54
CA LEU A 669 -23.73 27.26 5.83
C LEU A 669 -25.05 26.50 5.70
N ARG A 670 -25.97 26.78 6.62
CA ARG A 670 -27.35 26.27 6.64
C ARG A 670 -28.31 27.43 6.86
N LEU A 671 -29.58 27.23 6.50
CA LEU A 671 -30.63 28.24 6.66
C LEU A 671 -30.75 28.76 8.11
N GLU A 672 -30.50 27.90 9.10
CA GLU A 672 -30.56 28.25 10.52
C GLU A 672 -29.44 29.21 10.98
N HIS A 673 -28.32 29.30 10.26
CA HIS A 673 -27.20 30.17 10.63
C HIS A 673 -27.42 31.64 10.23
N ARG A 674 -28.52 31.96 9.52
CA ARG A 674 -28.75 33.26 8.85
C ARG A 674 -28.56 34.46 9.76
N GLN A 675 -29.22 34.48 10.90
CA GLN A 675 -29.18 35.63 11.78
C GLN A 675 -27.79 35.83 12.40
N ASP A 676 -27.15 34.75 12.86
CA ASP A 676 -25.83 34.81 13.50
C ASP A 676 -24.74 35.27 12.51
N VAL A 677 -24.77 34.78 11.27
CA VAL A 677 -23.83 35.18 10.22
C VAL A 677 -24.03 36.64 9.83
N ILE A 678 -25.28 37.08 9.66
CA ILE A 678 -25.60 38.49 9.41
C ILE A 678 -25.04 39.35 10.55
N ASP A 679 -25.28 38.97 11.81
CA ASP A 679 -24.80 39.76 12.95
C ASP A 679 -23.26 39.82 13.01
N ILE A 680 -22.56 38.72 12.71
CA ILE A 680 -21.10 38.65 12.67
C ILE A 680 -20.53 39.54 11.56
N ILE A 681 -21.03 39.40 10.33
CA ILE A 681 -20.53 40.15 9.17
C ILE A 681 -20.86 41.64 9.32
N VAL A 682 -22.09 41.97 9.73
CA VAL A 682 -22.47 43.36 9.97
C VAL A 682 -21.57 43.96 11.06
N SER A 683 -21.31 43.26 12.17
CA SER A 683 -20.42 43.78 13.21
C SER A 683 -18.98 43.93 12.69
N SER A 684 -18.49 42.98 11.90
CA SER A 684 -17.13 43.03 11.35
C SER A 684 -16.94 44.16 10.36
N PHE A 685 -17.87 44.37 9.43
CA PHE A 685 -17.71 45.33 8.34
C PHE A 685 -18.27 46.73 8.69
N TYR A 686 -19.45 46.83 9.29
CA TYR A 686 -20.00 48.13 9.66
C TYR A 686 -19.22 48.81 10.80
N ASN A 687 -18.75 48.04 11.79
CA ASN A 687 -18.04 48.61 12.94
C ASN A 687 -16.52 48.67 12.77
N LYS A 688 -15.91 47.71 12.05
CA LYS A 688 -14.44 47.53 12.06
C LYS A 688 -13.77 47.63 10.69
N ALA A 689 -14.49 47.66 9.56
CA ALA A 689 -13.82 47.67 8.25
C ALA A 689 -13.25 49.04 7.86
N ASP A 690 -12.11 48.97 7.17
CA ASP A 690 -11.19 50.08 6.95
C ASP A 690 -11.59 51.00 5.78
N LEU A 691 -12.42 50.53 4.84
CA LEU A 691 -12.86 51.36 3.70
C LEU A 691 -14.06 52.23 4.05
N GLU A 692 -14.98 51.68 4.83
CA GLU A 692 -16.33 52.21 5.00
C GLU A 692 -16.38 53.33 6.02
N GLN A 693 -15.36 53.42 6.88
CA GLN A 693 -15.15 54.57 7.76
C GLN A 693 -15.10 55.90 6.99
N TRP A 694 -14.60 55.90 5.74
CA TRP A 694 -14.50 57.09 4.89
C TRP A 694 -15.80 57.41 4.13
N LEU A 695 -16.75 56.45 4.11
CA LEU A 695 -18.05 56.60 3.45
C LEU A 695 -19.18 56.93 4.44
N LYS A 696 -18.91 56.97 5.74
CA LYS A 696 -19.87 57.39 6.78
C LYS A 696 -20.13 58.90 6.65
N PRO A 697 -21.40 59.36 6.56
CA PRO A 697 -22.64 58.77 7.09
C PRO A 697 -23.57 58.11 6.04
N GLY A 698 -23.07 57.76 4.85
CA GLY A 698 -23.90 57.27 3.75
C GLY A 698 -24.11 55.75 3.66
N VAL A 699 -23.51 54.99 4.56
CA VAL A 699 -23.66 53.52 4.67
C VAL A 699 -24.38 53.23 5.98
N LEU A 700 -25.51 52.53 5.91
CA LEU A 700 -26.30 52.12 7.07
C LEU A 700 -25.98 50.67 7.45
N ARG A 701 -26.22 50.33 8.72
CA ARG A 701 -26.06 48.96 9.22
C ARG A 701 -26.95 47.97 8.46
N SER A 702 -28.15 48.39 8.07
CA SER A 702 -29.11 47.59 7.30
C SER A 702 -28.60 47.22 5.92
N ASP A 703 -27.75 48.03 5.30
CA ASP A 703 -27.28 47.80 3.92
C ASP A 703 -26.55 46.46 3.78
N TYR A 704 -25.76 46.06 4.77
CA TYR A 704 -25.07 44.76 4.80
C TYR A 704 -26.04 43.60 5.04
N SER A 705 -27.02 43.80 5.93
CA SER A 705 -28.05 42.79 6.18
C SER A 705 -28.91 42.56 4.93
N ASP A 706 -29.24 43.61 4.19
CA ASP A 706 -30.02 43.53 2.96
C ASP A 706 -29.25 42.74 1.88
N ILE A 707 -27.97 43.04 1.66
CA ILE A 707 -27.11 42.28 0.72
C ILE A 707 -27.04 40.80 1.09
N LEU A 708 -26.75 40.49 2.36
CA LEU A 708 -26.66 39.10 2.81
C LEU A 708 -27.99 38.38 2.68
N ASN A 709 -29.11 39.09 2.84
CA ASN A 709 -30.43 38.51 2.65
C ASN A 709 -30.73 38.17 1.20
N ASP A 710 -30.28 38.98 0.24
CA ASP A 710 -30.48 38.76 -1.19
C ASP A 710 -29.69 37.55 -1.70
N ILE A 711 -28.48 37.31 -1.17
CA ILE A 711 -27.61 36.23 -1.62
C ILE A 711 -27.66 34.96 -0.75
N TRP A 712 -28.42 34.98 0.35
CA TRP A 712 -28.37 33.94 1.39
C TRP A 712 -28.60 32.53 0.84
N ASP A 713 -29.67 32.35 0.07
CA ASP A 713 -30.07 31.04 -0.42
C ASP A 713 -29.02 30.46 -1.38
N VAL A 714 -28.37 31.34 -2.17
CA VAL A 714 -27.28 30.98 -3.08
C VAL A 714 -26.03 30.53 -2.32
N LEU A 715 -25.68 31.20 -1.22
CA LEU A 715 -24.54 30.83 -0.39
C LEU A 715 -24.73 29.46 0.28
N VAL A 716 -25.95 29.16 0.74
CA VAL A 716 -26.31 27.87 1.34
C VAL A 716 -26.30 26.76 0.29
N GLU A 717 -26.92 26.97 -0.87
CA GLU A 717 -27.03 25.95 -1.93
C GLU A 717 -25.66 25.49 -2.45
N ARG A 718 -24.68 26.40 -2.52
CA ARG A 718 -23.38 26.12 -3.13
C ARG A 718 -22.38 25.41 -2.20
N GLU A 719 -22.62 25.43 -0.89
CA GLU A 719 -21.75 24.82 0.12
C GLU A 719 -20.26 25.22 0.00
N LEU A 720 -19.99 26.46 -0.43
CA LEU A 720 -18.63 27.03 -0.48
C LEU A 720 -18.32 27.90 0.74
N SER A 721 -19.38 28.36 1.42
CA SER A 721 -19.32 29.20 2.60
C SER A 721 -19.57 28.37 3.86
N PHE A 722 -18.99 28.79 4.98
CA PHE A 722 -19.06 28.03 6.24
C PHE A 722 -19.06 28.95 7.47
N VAL A 723 -19.50 28.39 8.59
CA VAL A 723 -19.38 28.95 9.94
C VAL A 723 -18.36 28.17 10.75
N VAL A 724 -17.74 28.83 11.72
CA VAL A 724 -16.84 28.22 12.70
C VAL A 724 -17.49 28.22 14.07
N TYR A 725 -17.61 27.04 14.67
CA TYR A 725 -18.10 26.83 16.03
C TYR A 725 -16.95 26.74 17.02
N ASP A 726 -17.16 27.25 18.23
CA ASP A 726 -16.45 26.75 19.40
C ASP A 726 -17.24 25.58 19.98
N ARG A 727 -16.74 24.35 19.83
CA ARG A 727 -17.38 23.12 20.32
C ARG A 727 -17.55 23.06 21.83
N ASN A 728 -16.83 23.88 22.59
CA ASN A 728 -17.02 23.95 24.04
C ASN A 728 -18.28 24.74 24.42
N THR A 729 -18.66 25.73 23.61
CA THR A 729 -19.80 26.62 23.88
C THR A 729 -20.96 26.45 22.91
N GLU A 730 -20.77 25.68 21.84
CA GLU A 730 -21.71 25.49 20.71
C GLU A 730 -22.12 26.79 20.03
N ARG A 731 -21.29 27.85 20.16
CA ARG A 731 -21.54 29.15 19.56
C ARG A 731 -20.77 29.31 18.26
N ILE A 732 -21.40 29.97 17.28
CA ILE A 732 -20.72 30.44 16.08
C ILE A 732 -19.80 31.61 16.49
N ILE A 733 -18.52 31.46 16.20
CA ILE A 733 -17.46 32.42 16.55
C ILE A 733 -16.78 33.04 15.32
N GLY A 734 -17.04 32.50 14.12
CA GLY A 734 -16.54 33.04 12.85
C GLY A 734 -17.36 32.55 11.66
N THR A 735 -17.20 33.21 10.52
CA THR A 735 -17.83 32.82 9.26
C THR A 735 -17.00 33.32 8.07
N ALA A 736 -16.95 32.51 7.00
CA ALA A 736 -16.34 32.88 5.73
C ALA A 736 -17.35 32.67 4.60
N LEU A 737 -17.53 33.72 3.79
CA LEU A 737 -18.44 33.76 2.65
C LEU A 737 -17.60 33.69 1.38
N ASN A 738 -17.76 32.58 0.64
CA ASN A 738 -17.01 32.28 -0.57
C ASN A 738 -17.97 31.90 -1.69
N PHE A 739 -17.58 32.20 -2.93
CA PHE A 739 -18.28 31.78 -4.14
C PHE A 739 -17.32 31.55 -5.30
N ASP A 740 -17.81 30.95 -6.39
CA ASP A 740 -17.08 30.86 -7.64
C ASP A 740 -17.08 32.23 -8.34
N ALA A 741 -15.90 32.76 -8.65
CA ALA A 741 -15.73 34.09 -9.23
C ALA A 741 -16.35 34.26 -10.63
N LEU A 742 -16.68 33.16 -11.32
CA LEU A 742 -17.40 33.21 -12.61
C LEU A 742 -18.90 32.92 -12.50
N ASN A 743 -19.39 32.76 -11.28
CA ASN A 743 -20.80 32.52 -11.00
C ASN A 743 -21.22 33.33 -9.77
N GLU A 744 -20.84 34.60 -9.67
CA GLU A 744 -21.13 35.42 -8.49
C GLU A 744 -22.65 35.64 -8.33
N PRO A 745 -23.18 35.69 -7.10
CA PRO A 745 -24.58 36.03 -6.89
C PRO A 745 -24.84 37.49 -7.25
N GLU A 746 -25.95 37.78 -7.95
CA GLU A 746 -26.35 39.16 -8.24
C GLU A 746 -26.85 39.86 -6.98
N VAL A 747 -26.42 41.11 -6.77
CA VAL A 747 -26.79 41.93 -5.60
C VAL A 747 -27.35 43.27 -6.07
N ASP A 748 -28.51 43.68 -5.55
CA ASP A 748 -29.12 44.99 -5.83
C ASP A 748 -28.73 46.01 -4.75
N ILE A 749 -27.60 46.70 -4.95
CA ILE A 749 -27.05 47.64 -3.95
C ILE A 749 -27.59 49.05 -4.20
N LYS A 750 -28.45 49.53 -3.29
CA LYS A 750 -29.11 50.85 -3.40
C LYS A 750 -28.51 51.96 -2.53
N SER A 751 -27.45 51.68 -1.79
CA SER A 751 -26.82 52.64 -0.85
C SER A 751 -25.42 53.08 -1.30
N LYS A 752 -24.74 53.94 -0.52
CA LYS A 752 -23.34 54.29 -0.81
C LYS A 752 -22.37 53.12 -0.66
N LEU A 753 -22.84 51.97 -0.17
CA LEU A 753 -22.07 50.74 -0.17
C LEU A 753 -21.71 50.30 -1.61
N LEU A 754 -22.50 50.70 -2.62
CA LEU A 754 -22.18 50.48 -4.03
C LEU A 754 -20.78 50.98 -4.39
N ILE A 755 -20.32 52.08 -3.79
CA ILE A 755 -18.99 52.65 -4.02
C ILE A 755 -17.88 51.68 -3.62
N VAL A 756 -18.08 50.88 -2.56
CA VAL A 756 -17.12 49.87 -2.11
C VAL A 756 -17.03 48.73 -3.12
N PHE A 757 -18.18 48.26 -3.61
CA PHE A 757 -18.23 47.18 -4.60
C PHE A 757 -17.68 47.64 -5.96
N GLU A 758 -17.98 48.85 -6.41
CA GLU A 758 -17.36 49.43 -7.61
C GLU A 758 -15.84 49.53 -7.47
N PHE A 759 -15.34 49.89 -6.29
CA PHE A 759 -13.91 49.93 -6.01
C PHE A 759 -13.27 48.54 -6.02
N LEU A 760 -13.90 47.55 -5.37
CA LEU A 760 -13.42 46.17 -5.39
C LEU A 760 -13.41 45.62 -6.82
N GLU A 761 -14.48 45.83 -7.60
CA GLU A 761 -14.57 45.41 -9.00
C GLU A 761 -13.52 46.13 -9.87
N PHE A 762 -13.21 47.40 -9.61
CA PHE A 762 -12.11 48.11 -10.26
C PHE A 762 -10.74 47.45 -10.01
N CYS A 763 -10.50 46.95 -8.80
CA CYS A 763 -9.27 46.24 -8.45
C CYS A 763 -9.25 44.80 -9.00
N GLU A 764 -10.36 44.09 -8.87
CA GLU A 764 -10.47 42.64 -9.09
C GLU A 764 -10.73 42.29 -10.55
N GLY A 765 -11.61 43.03 -11.23
CA GLY A 765 -12.09 42.76 -12.59
C GLY A 765 -10.95 42.53 -13.59
N PRO A 766 -9.98 43.47 -13.74
CA PRO A 766 -8.87 43.30 -14.67
C PRO A 766 -7.99 42.07 -14.38
N ILE A 767 -7.88 41.68 -13.11
CA ILE A 767 -7.07 40.54 -12.67
C ILE A 767 -7.80 39.24 -12.98
N ARG A 768 -9.06 39.15 -12.55
CA ARG A 768 -9.98 38.04 -12.84
C ARG A 768 -10.10 37.82 -14.35
N ASP A 769 -10.15 38.90 -15.14
CA ASP A 769 -10.36 38.84 -16.57
C ASP A 769 -9.12 38.45 -17.38
N ASN A 770 -7.92 38.85 -16.96
CA ASN A 770 -6.72 38.70 -17.80
C ASN A 770 -5.66 37.75 -17.25
N TYR A 771 -5.65 37.46 -15.95
CA TYR A 771 -4.52 36.77 -15.29
C TYR A 771 -4.89 35.43 -14.65
N LEU A 772 -6.17 35.21 -14.31
CA LEU A 772 -6.60 34.02 -13.60
C LEU A 772 -7.20 32.94 -14.53
N PRO A 773 -7.18 31.65 -14.12
CA PRO A 773 -7.74 30.55 -14.90
C PRO A 773 -9.23 30.75 -15.23
N LYS A 774 -9.63 30.32 -16.43
CA LYS A 774 -11.00 30.49 -16.93
C LYS A 774 -11.83 29.22 -16.81
N GLY A 775 -13.08 29.37 -16.41
CA GLY A 775 -14.08 28.30 -16.32
C GLY A 775 -14.71 28.19 -14.93
N LEU A 776 -15.87 27.56 -14.86
CA LEU A 776 -16.53 27.27 -13.59
C LEU A 776 -15.64 26.39 -12.70
N ASN A 777 -15.73 26.61 -11.39
CA ASN A 777 -14.96 25.96 -10.34
C ASN A 777 -13.44 26.11 -10.52
N GLN A 778 -12.97 27.22 -11.09
CA GLN A 778 -11.54 27.49 -11.22
C GLN A 778 -11.03 28.47 -10.16
N ILE A 779 -11.83 29.49 -9.83
CA ILE A 779 -11.45 30.55 -8.91
C ILE A 779 -12.42 30.56 -7.73
N LEU A 780 -11.95 30.19 -6.54
CA LEU A 780 -12.71 30.39 -5.31
C LEU A 780 -12.46 31.82 -4.84
N HIS A 781 -13.46 32.68 -4.93
CA HIS A 781 -13.38 34.04 -4.42
C HIS A 781 -13.74 34.04 -2.94
N SER A 782 -12.77 34.38 -2.10
CA SER A 782 -13.00 34.63 -0.68
C SER A 782 -13.46 36.08 -0.53
N PHE A 783 -14.77 36.26 -0.33
CA PHE A 783 -15.40 37.57 -0.43
C PHE A 783 -15.45 38.29 0.91
N MET A 784 -16.00 37.66 1.96
CA MET A 784 -16.10 38.27 3.29
C MET A 784 -15.77 37.25 4.38
N MET A 785 -14.91 37.66 5.32
CA MET A 785 -14.66 36.91 6.56
C MET A 785 -14.97 37.78 7.76
N GLY A 786 -15.64 37.20 8.77
CA GLY A 786 -16.00 37.90 9.99
C GLY A 786 -15.87 37.04 11.23
N THR A 787 -15.63 37.69 12.35
CA THR A 787 -15.50 37.05 13.68
C THR A 787 -16.49 37.64 14.66
N ALA A 788 -16.95 36.82 15.61
CA ALA A 788 -17.90 37.27 16.63
C ALA A 788 -17.30 38.39 17.48
N GLU A 789 -18.10 39.41 17.79
CA GLU A 789 -17.67 40.61 18.53
C GLU A 789 -17.07 40.31 19.92
N LYS A 790 -17.48 39.18 20.52
CA LYS A 790 -17.07 38.76 21.86
C LYS A 790 -15.68 38.13 21.92
N LEU A 791 -15.04 37.86 20.78
CA LEU A 791 -13.68 37.33 20.76
C LEU A 791 -12.69 38.44 21.17
N ASN A 792 -11.77 38.10 22.08
CA ASN A 792 -10.66 39.00 22.38
C ASN A 792 -9.69 39.06 21.18
N PRO A 793 -8.75 40.03 21.12
CA PRO A 793 -7.86 40.19 19.97
C PRO A 793 -7.07 38.93 19.58
N ARG A 794 -6.64 38.13 20.56
CA ARG A 794 -5.86 36.90 20.31
C ARG A 794 -6.75 35.79 19.74
N GLU A 795 -7.95 35.64 20.28
CA GLU A 795 -8.96 34.70 19.79
C GLU A 795 -9.44 35.08 18.39
N ASN A 796 -9.59 36.37 18.11
CA ASN A 796 -9.92 36.87 16.78
C ASN A 796 -8.85 36.49 15.75
N ILE A 797 -7.56 36.73 16.06
CA ILE A 797 -6.45 36.32 15.18
C ILE A 797 -6.46 34.81 14.95
N ALA A 798 -6.60 34.01 16.02
CA ALA A 798 -6.65 32.54 15.90
C ALA A 798 -7.83 32.06 15.03
N CYS A 799 -9.01 32.65 15.20
CA CYS A 799 -10.19 32.35 14.40
C CYS A 799 -10.00 32.74 12.92
N MET A 800 -9.40 33.91 12.65
CA MET A 800 -9.07 34.35 11.28
C MET A 800 -8.09 33.40 10.59
N HIS A 801 -7.03 32.96 11.29
CA HIS A 801 -6.12 31.94 10.76
C HIS A 801 -6.84 30.62 10.46
N TYR A 802 -7.69 30.16 11.37
CA TYR A 802 -8.47 28.93 11.19
C TYR A 802 -9.39 29.03 9.96
N MET A 803 -10.09 30.15 9.78
CA MET A 803 -10.95 30.37 8.61
C MET A 803 -10.15 30.40 7.31
N GLU A 804 -9.00 31.07 7.27
CA GLU A 804 -8.16 31.13 6.07
C GLU A 804 -7.66 29.73 5.66
N HIS A 805 -7.25 28.92 6.63
CA HIS A 805 -6.89 27.52 6.39
C HIS A 805 -8.08 26.70 5.89
N GLU A 806 -9.26 26.95 6.44
CA GLU A 806 -10.48 26.27 6.06
C GLU A 806 -10.94 26.63 4.63
N VAL A 807 -10.75 27.87 4.18
CA VAL A 807 -10.97 28.24 2.76
C VAL A 807 -10.05 27.45 1.83
N LEU A 808 -8.78 27.25 2.21
CA LEU A 808 -7.85 26.38 1.48
C LEU A 808 -8.31 24.92 1.44
N ARG A 809 -8.90 24.42 2.53
CA ARG A 809 -9.50 23.09 2.57
C ARG A 809 -10.68 22.98 1.63
N VAL A 810 -11.63 23.93 1.69
CA VAL A 810 -12.82 23.96 0.82
C VAL A 810 -12.42 24.05 -0.65
N ALA A 811 -11.45 24.91 -1.00
CA ALA A 811 -10.93 25.01 -2.37
C ALA A 811 -10.41 23.67 -2.90
N ARG A 812 -9.64 22.93 -2.08
CA ARG A 812 -9.13 21.58 -2.43
C ARG A 812 -10.26 20.57 -2.57
N GLU A 813 -11.17 20.52 -1.61
CA GLU A 813 -12.28 19.56 -1.59
C GLU A 813 -13.23 19.75 -2.79
N LYS A 814 -13.51 21.00 -3.15
CA LYS A 814 -14.39 21.38 -4.27
C LYS A 814 -13.63 21.55 -5.59
N LYS A 815 -12.32 21.26 -5.62
CA LYS A 815 -11.44 21.23 -6.81
C LYS A 815 -11.28 22.56 -7.54
N PHE A 816 -11.21 23.66 -6.80
CA PHE A 816 -10.82 24.95 -7.36
C PHE A 816 -9.32 24.98 -7.67
N ALA A 817 -8.93 25.66 -8.75
CA ALA A 817 -7.53 25.80 -9.14
C ALA A 817 -6.76 26.77 -8.22
N GLY A 818 -7.47 27.70 -7.57
CA GLY A 818 -6.87 28.59 -6.59
C GLY A 818 -7.88 29.49 -5.90
N ILE A 819 -7.38 30.26 -4.95
CA ILE A 819 -8.13 31.25 -4.16
C ILE A 819 -7.75 32.65 -4.62
N PHE A 820 -8.77 33.47 -4.76
CA PHE A 820 -8.68 34.89 -5.08
C PHE A 820 -9.31 35.71 -3.96
N THR A 821 -8.62 36.75 -3.48
CA THR A 821 -9.09 37.61 -2.39
C THR A 821 -8.51 39.02 -2.49
N THR A 822 -9.26 40.01 -1.98
CA THR A 822 -8.82 41.41 -1.87
C THR A 822 -8.79 41.83 -0.41
N ASN A 823 -7.60 42.19 0.08
CA ASN A 823 -7.37 42.49 1.48
C ASN A 823 -7.15 43.99 1.67
N THR A 824 -8.04 44.63 2.41
CA THR A 824 -7.99 46.07 2.72
C THR A 824 -7.60 46.36 4.17
N SER A 825 -7.60 45.34 5.03
CA SER A 825 -7.17 45.48 6.42
C SER A 825 -5.73 45.01 6.62
N PRO A 826 -4.90 45.71 7.44
CA PRO A 826 -3.54 45.28 7.75
C PRO A 826 -3.45 43.85 8.31
N LEU A 827 -4.45 43.43 9.10
CA LEU A 827 -4.50 42.07 9.67
C LEU A 827 -4.62 41.02 8.56
N THR A 828 -5.53 41.22 7.61
CA THR A 828 -5.73 40.28 6.48
C THR A 828 -4.56 40.30 5.50
N GLN A 829 -3.84 41.43 5.38
CA GLN A 829 -2.63 41.51 4.57
C GLN A 829 -1.48 40.66 5.15
N GLN A 830 -1.32 40.64 6.48
CA GLN A 830 -0.33 39.78 7.13
C GLN A 830 -0.62 38.28 6.92
N LEU A 831 -1.90 37.88 6.87
CA LEU A 831 -2.27 36.51 6.57
C LEU A 831 -1.84 36.09 5.16
N ALA A 832 -1.90 37.01 4.19
CA ALA A 832 -1.48 36.72 2.82
C ALA A 832 -0.01 36.30 2.75
N ASP A 833 0.88 36.95 3.52
CA ASP A 833 2.29 36.59 3.60
C ASP A 833 2.49 35.22 4.27
N VAL A 834 1.77 34.99 5.37
CA VAL A 834 1.80 33.72 6.13
C VAL A 834 1.38 32.54 5.26
N TYR A 835 0.35 32.72 4.45
CA TYR A 835 -0.15 31.69 3.55
C TYR A 835 0.46 31.77 2.15
N HIS A 836 1.52 32.54 1.95
CA HIS A 836 2.26 32.65 0.69
C HIS A 836 1.38 32.95 -0.53
N TYR A 837 0.45 33.88 -0.38
CA TYR A 837 -0.32 34.40 -1.51
C TYR A 837 0.59 35.23 -2.41
N LYS A 838 0.41 35.08 -3.73
CA LYS A 838 1.03 35.94 -4.71
C LYS A 838 0.25 37.25 -4.78
N THR A 839 0.91 38.37 -4.47
CA THR A 839 0.35 39.71 -4.70
C THR A 839 0.27 40.00 -6.20
N LEU A 840 -0.95 40.28 -6.68
CA LEU A 840 -1.22 40.62 -8.07
C LEU A 840 -1.43 42.13 -8.28
N LEU A 841 -1.94 42.82 -7.26
CA LEU A 841 -2.11 44.28 -7.24
C LEU A 841 -1.90 44.82 -5.84
N ASN A 842 -1.28 45.99 -5.72
CA ASN A 842 -1.19 46.76 -4.49
C ASN A 842 -1.53 48.22 -4.82
N TYR A 843 -2.72 48.66 -4.42
CA TYR A 843 -3.32 49.92 -4.84
C TYR A 843 -3.55 50.88 -3.65
N GLN A 844 -3.23 52.16 -3.82
CA GLN A 844 -3.52 53.20 -2.81
C GLN A 844 -4.98 53.62 -2.89
N VAL A 845 -5.72 53.41 -1.81
CA VAL A 845 -7.18 53.58 -1.82
C VAL A 845 -7.58 55.04 -2.12
N ASN A 846 -6.82 56.02 -1.64
CA ASN A 846 -7.10 57.45 -1.83
C ASN A 846 -6.85 57.97 -3.26
N GLU A 847 -6.20 57.18 -4.12
CA GLU A 847 -6.01 57.48 -5.54
C GLU A 847 -7.22 57.11 -6.41
N TYR A 848 -8.19 56.37 -5.86
CA TYR A 848 -9.37 55.92 -6.59
C TYR A 848 -10.24 57.08 -7.07
N VAL A 849 -10.62 57.02 -8.35
CA VAL A 849 -11.57 57.94 -8.99
C VAL A 849 -12.74 57.11 -9.51
N GLY A 850 -13.93 57.36 -8.99
CA GLY A 850 -15.14 56.66 -9.39
C GLY A 850 -15.54 56.97 -10.84
N SER A 851 -16.46 56.17 -11.37
CA SER A 851 -16.95 56.28 -12.75
C SER A 851 -17.64 57.64 -13.04
N ASP A 852 -18.17 58.30 -12.00
CA ASP A 852 -18.74 59.64 -12.04
C ASP A 852 -17.71 60.78 -11.84
N GLY A 853 -16.42 60.45 -11.71
CA GLY A 853 -15.34 61.39 -11.43
C GLY A 853 -15.18 61.79 -9.96
N SER A 854 -15.97 61.22 -9.05
CA SER A 854 -15.83 61.46 -7.61
C SER A 854 -14.59 60.77 -7.02
N ARG A 855 -14.09 61.27 -5.88
CA ARG A 855 -12.97 60.67 -5.14
C ARG A 855 -13.41 60.30 -3.73
N PRO A 856 -14.12 59.17 -3.57
CA PRO A 856 -14.83 58.86 -2.32
C PRO A 856 -13.89 58.56 -1.15
N PHE A 857 -12.65 58.12 -1.41
CA PHE A 857 -11.66 57.79 -0.38
C PHE A 857 -10.50 58.79 -0.31
N ARG A 858 -10.66 60.00 -0.87
CA ARG A 858 -9.57 61.00 -0.94
C ARG A 858 -8.95 61.36 0.42
N ASP A 859 -9.72 61.20 1.50
CA ASP A 859 -9.34 61.55 2.87
C ASP A 859 -8.71 60.36 3.61
N ALA A 860 -8.61 59.18 2.97
CA ALA A 860 -7.88 58.03 3.49
C ALA A 860 -6.35 58.28 3.45
N PRO A 861 -5.59 57.77 4.43
CA PRO A 861 -4.14 57.98 4.49
C PRO A 861 -3.41 57.23 3.36
N ASP A 862 -2.25 57.74 2.94
CA ASP A 862 -1.45 57.16 1.83
C ASP A 862 -0.99 55.71 2.09
N GLU A 863 -0.98 55.30 3.36
CA GLU A 863 -0.64 53.94 3.80
C GLU A 863 -1.81 52.95 3.65
N GLN A 864 -3.04 53.42 3.46
CA GLN A 864 -4.20 52.57 3.26
C GLN A 864 -4.16 51.93 1.86
N ARG A 865 -3.98 50.61 1.82
CA ARG A 865 -3.86 49.84 0.58
C ARG A 865 -5.00 48.84 0.41
N ALA A 866 -5.40 48.62 -0.84
CA ALA A 866 -6.12 47.42 -1.25
C ALA A 866 -5.14 46.51 -1.99
N ILE A 867 -4.96 45.29 -1.49
CA ILE A 867 -4.03 44.32 -2.06
C ILE A 867 -4.80 43.12 -2.58
N VAL A 868 -4.65 42.83 -3.87
CA VAL A 868 -5.30 41.67 -4.51
C VAL A 868 -4.32 40.51 -4.55
N HIS A 869 -4.77 39.36 -4.09
CA HIS A 869 -3.96 38.18 -3.87
C HIS A 869 -4.50 36.97 -4.64
N TRP A 870 -3.57 36.11 -5.08
CA TRP A 870 -3.88 34.82 -5.68
C TRP A 870 -3.02 33.71 -5.07
N LYS A 871 -3.63 32.57 -4.77
CA LYS A 871 -2.94 31.36 -4.35
C LYS A 871 -3.39 30.17 -5.18
N GLU A 872 -2.45 29.54 -5.87
CA GLU A 872 -2.70 28.26 -6.52
C GLU A 872 -2.91 27.18 -5.46
N VAL A 873 -3.96 26.40 -5.67
CA VAL A 873 -4.29 25.26 -4.82
C VAL A 873 -3.98 24.02 -5.64
N GLY A 874 -2.81 23.42 -5.40
CA GLY A 874 -2.37 22.26 -6.16
C GLY A 874 -3.39 21.13 -6.11
N CYS A 875 -4.06 20.88 -7.24
CA CYS A 875 -4.92 19.71 -7.42
C CYS A 875 -4.05 18.45 -7.34
N LYS A 876 -4.10 17.76 -6.20
CA LYS A 876 -3.57 16.40 -6.03
C LYS A 876 -4.54 15.37 -6.62
#